data_AF-A0A0J5WKS5-F1
#
_entry.id   AF-A0A0J5WKS5-F1
#
_cell.length_a   1.000
_cell.length_b   1.000
_cell.length_c   1.000
_cell.angle_alpha   90.00
_cell.angle_beta   90.00
_cell.angle_gamma   90.00
#
_symmetry.space_group_name_H-M   'P 1'
#
loop_
_entity.id
_entity.type
_entity.pdbx_description
1 polymer ?
#
loop_
_entity_poly.entity_id
_entity_poly.type
_entity_poly.pdbx_seq_one_letter_code
_entity_poly.pdbx_strand_id
1 'polypeptide(L)'
;MPSSSRRRFLHTVAQSAGAAVALNAFPESIRRALAIPAARGTGTIRDVEHIVVFMQENRSFDHYFGHLRGVRGYNDRFPIPLPNGKPVWYQPSKADPGKPVLPFRLNTLTTSAQCVGDLDHSWYKTHAAIDGGRYDQWPANKTDMTMGYHVREDIPFHYALADAFTVCDNYFCSLPGPTHPNRSYLMTGTVDPTGKFGGPLLDNSDYVDGDGPPAYQLLSWTTFPERLEAHGVSWQIYQQGTTGNDPYNGNYGTNVLQNFANFINAKPGSSLYQRAQTVRTLDNLKDDVINDRLPQVSWLCPPAAFSEHPKYTPAYGANYTSQILDALTSNPDVWRKTVLFIMYDENDGFFDHIVPPQPPTSAAQGASTVTTDGELHTVVNPGRGGSYTADGLPYGLGPRVPMTVVSPWTKGGFVCSQVFDHTSVIRFIGERFGVDEPNITPWRRTICGDLTAAFDFRSSDASFPPLPDTSQYRSIADQQCTSQPAPTVPATPSPVAPQEPGVRPARALPYELHVNASVYGGNTLRIELANRGNQGAHFHVYSTNRTDGPWRYTVGARRLLHADFDLTVTNGAYAFSVYGPNGFVRVFSGNVSAGTAPHRKPAQPEVKAGYDVANGNLYLKLHNHGGAHITLTLTDNAYGAPARQVTLHGGDERVEQWALVSSHQWYDVTVSDGANGTFSRRFAGHVENGRPSYSDPAAVQPVSAS
;
A
#
# COMPACT_ATOMS: atom_id res chain seq x y z
N MET A 1 -57.67 -16.78 20.94
CA MET A 1 -56.30 -16.23 20.88
C MET A 1 -55.47 -17.00 19.86
N PRO A 2 -55.17 -16.43 18.69
CA PRO A 2 -54.02 -16.81 17.88
C PRO A 2 -53.03 -15.64 17.81
N SER A 3 -51.89 -15.91 18.44
CA SER A 3 -50.54 -15.33 18.39
C SER A 3 -50.33 -13.86 17.99
N SER A 4 -49.75 -13.15 18.95
CA SER A 4 -48.88 -11.96 18.85
C SER A 4 -47.70 -12.10 17.87
N SER A 5 -47.54 -13.23 17.17
CA SER A 5 -46.47 -13.52 16.21
C SER A 5 -46.69 -12.83 14.85
N ARG A 6 -47.92 -12.75 14.32
CA ARG A 6 -48.18 -12.06 13.03
C ARG A 6 -48.01 -10.55 13.08
N ARG A 7 -48.39 -9.91 14.19
CA ARG A 7 -48.23 -8.46 14.38
C ARG A 7 -46.77 -8.07 14.65
N ARG A 8 -46.01 -8.97 15.29
CA ARG A 8 -44.56 -8.83 15.46
C ARG A 8 -43.82 -9.10 14.15
N PHE A 9 -44.22 -10.10 13.38
CA PHE A 9 -43.69 -10.36 12.03
C PHE A 9 -43.93 -9.17 11.08
N LEU A 10 -45.11 -8.56 11.08
CA LEU A 10 -45.37 -7.35 10.28
C LEU A 10 -44.61 -6.11 10.79
N HIS A 11 -44.35 -6.00 12.10
CA HIS A 11 -43.45 -4.97 12.66
C HIS A 11 -41.97 -5.24 12.34
N THR A 12 -41.53 -6.49 12.29
CA THR A 12 -40.17 -6.89 11.93
C THR A 12 -39.94 -6.77 10.42
N VAL A 13 -40.96 -7.00 9.58
CA VAL A 13 -40.91 -6.72 8.13
C VAL A 13 -40.87 -5.22 7.86
N ALA A 14 -41.54 -4.39 8.66
CA ALA A 14 -41.40 -2.93 8.57
C ALA A 14 -40.02 -2.41 9.02
N GLN A 15 -39.30 -3.13 9.88
CA GLN A 15 -37.91 -2.81 10.26
C GLN A 15 -36.85 -3.46 9.36
N SER A 16 -37.23 -4.41 8.50
CA SER A 16 -36.34 -5.04 7.50
C SER A 16 -36.56 -4.52 6.07
N ALA A 17 -37.43 -3.52 5.91
CA ALA A 17 -37.52 -2.67 4.72
C ALA A 17 -36.37 -1.62 4.63
N GLY A 18 -35.28 -1.80 5.39
CA GLY A 18 -34.10 -0.93 5.39
C GLY A 18 -33.05 -1.25 4.33
N ALA A 19 -33.30 -2.21 3.42
CA ALA A 19 -32.34 -2.64 2.39
C ALA A 19 -32.83 -2.39 0.95
N ALA A 20 -33.72 -1.41 0.74
CA ALA A 20 -34.22 -1.08 -0.60
C ALA A 20 -34.45 0.44 -0.82
N VAL A 21 -33.49 1.28 -0.43
CA VAL A 21 -33.39 2.65 -0.95
C VAL A 21 -31.96 2.89 -1.43
N ALA A 22 -31.64 2.37 -2.61
CA ALA A 22 -30.52 2.84 -3.41
C ALA A 22 -31.05 3.30 -4.78
N LEU A 23 -31.93 4.30 -4.76
CA LEU A 23 -32.34 5.04 -5.95
C LEU A 23 -32.41 6.55 -5.67
N ASN A 24 -31.40 7.09 -5.00
CA ASN A 24 -31.02 8.49 -5.21
C ASN A 24 -29.65 8.44 -5.90
N ALA A 25 -29.72 8.30 -7.22
CA ALA A 25 -28.55 8.32 -8.08
C ALA A 25 -27.89 9.71 -8.02
N PHE A 26 -26.59 9.75 -8.27
CA PHE A 26 -25.83 10.97 -8.55
C PHE A 26 -26.57 11.94 -9.47
N PRO A 27 -26.24 13.25 -9.42
CA PRO A 27 -26.58 14.17 -10.49
C PRO A 27 -26.27 13.53 -11.84
N GLU A 28 -27.20 13.67 -12.78
CA GLU A 28 -27.16 13.05 -14.10
C GLU A 28 -25.86 13.40 -14.88
N SER A 29 -25.20 14.52 -14.55
CA SER A 29 -23.88 14.93 -15.06
C SER A 29 -22.79 13.90 -14.77
N ILE A 30 -22.64 13.47 -13.51
CA ILE A 30 -21.61 12.50 -13.10
C ILE A 30 -21.90 11.14 -13.73
N ARG A 31 -23.16 10.71 -13.76
CA ARG A 31 -23.56 9.47 -14.46
C ARG A 31 -23.21 9.50 -15.95
N ARG A 32 -23.53 10.60 -16.65
CA ARG A 32 -23.25 10.76 -18.09
C ARG A 32 -21.75 10.81 -18.36
N ALA A 33 -21.01 11.51 -17.51
CA ALA A 33 -19.58 11.64 -17.72
C ALA A 33 -18.81 10.34 -17.43
N LEU A 34 -19.26 9.55 -16.46
CA LEU A 34 -18.67 8.26 -16.15
C LEU A 34 -19.05 7.17 -17.17
N ALA A 35 -20.02 7.42 -18.06
CA ALA A 35 -20.24 6.62 -19.27
C ALA A 35 -19.34 7.01 -20.45
N ILE A 36 -18.56 8.10 -20.34
CA ILE A 36 -17.70 8.57 -21.43
C ILE A 36 -16.54 7.60 -21.64
N PRO A 37 -16.31 7.14 -22.89
CA PRO A 37 -15.14 6.35 -23.22
C PRO A 37 -13.88 7.21 -23.17
N ALA A 38 -12.77 6.62 -22.76
CA ALA A 38 -11.50 7.31 -22.73
C ALA A 38 -11.10 7.85 -24.12
N ALA A 39 -10.29 8.91 -24.17
CA ALA A 39 -9.56 9.25 -25.37
C ALA A 39 -8.61 8.11 -25.74
N ARG A 40 -8.53 7.81 -27.03
CA ARG A 40 -7.74 6.70 -27.57
C ARG A 40 -7.09 7.12 -28.89
N GLY A 41 -6.20 8.10 -28.82
CA GLY A 41 -5.39 8.47 -29.98
C GLY A 41 -4.30 7.43 -30.25
N THR A 42 -3.60 7.02 -29.20
CA THR A 42 -2.43 6.14 -29.25
C THR A 42 -2.62 4.81 -28.53
N GLY A 43 -3.58 4.71 -27.62
CA GLY A 43 -3.74 3.55 -26.73
C GLY A 43 -2.65 3.45 -25.67
N THR A 44 -2.01 4.58 -25.33
CA THR A 44 -0.91 4.68 -24.37
C THR A 44 -1.15 5.84 -23.40
N ILE A 45 -0.24 6.02 -22.43
CA ILE A 45 -0.27 7.17 -21.51
C ILE A 45 -0.36 8.52 -22.24
N ARG A 46 0.12 8.63 -23.49
CA ARG A 46 0.09 9.87 -24.28
C ARG A 46 -1.32 10.41 -24.53
N ASP A 47 -2.35 9.59 -24.35
CA ASP A 47 -3.76 10.00 -24.49
C ASP A 47 -4.31 10.78 -23.28
N VAL A 48 -3.60 10.77 -22.14
CA VAL A 48 -3.91 11.63 -20.99
C VAL A 48 -3.59 13.08 -21.35
N GLU A 49 -4.43 14.07 -21.09
CA GLU A 49 -4.06 15.49 -21.24
C GLU A 49 -3.98 16.20 -19.88
N HIS A 50 -4.77 15.76 -18.91
CA HIS A 50 -4.85 16.36 -17.58
C HIS A 50 -4.65 15.33 -16.48
N ILE A 51 -3.76 15.64 -15.55
CA ILE A 51 -3.50 14.85 -14.34
C ILE A 51 -3.89 15.69 -13.13
N VAL A 52 -4.91 15.25 -12.41
CA VAL A 52 -5.42 15.89 -11.20
C VAL A 52 -5.00 15.04 -10.00
N VAL A 53 -4.37 15.65 -9.01
CA VAL A 53 -3.84 14.98 -7.82
C VAL A 53 -4.56 15.52 -6.60
N PHE A 54 -5.26 14.65 -5.88
CA PHE A 54 -5.96 14.97 -4.64
C PHE A 54 -5.43 14.09 -3.51
N MET A 55 -4.73 14.71 -2.56
CA MET A 55 -4.16 14.03 -1.40
C MET A 55 -4.91 14.45 -0.12
N GLN A 56 -5.65 13.49 0.43
CA GLN A 56 -6.34 13.57 1.72
C GLN A 56 -5.39 13.22 2.88
N GLU A 57 -5.94 13.22 4.09
CA GLU A 57 -5.29 12.97 5.38
C GLU A 57 -6.19 12.05 6.22
N ASN A 58 -5.73 11.44 7.30
CA ASN A 58 -4.61 10.50 7.25
C ASN A 58 -5.22 9.13 7.55
N ARG A 59 -5.00 8.13 6.69
CA ARG A 59 -5.72 6.85 6.73
C ARG A 59 -4.80 5.73 6.28
N SER A 60 -4.75 4.64 7.05
CA SER A 60 -4.10 3.41 6.59
C SER A 60 -4.97 2.68 5.57
N PHE A 61 -4.34 1.85 4.71
CA PHE A 61 -5.08 1.06 3.74
C PHE A 61 -6.04 0.09 4.43
N ASP A 62 -5.58 -0.70 5.40
CA ASP A 62 -6.46 -1.65 6.10
C ASP A 62 -7.60 -0.98 6.88
N HIS A 63 -7.38 0.22 7.42
CA HIS A 63 -8.40 0.98 8.12
C HIS A 63 -9.59 1.33 7.21
N TYR A 64 -9.36 1.61 5.92
CA TYR A 64 -10.45 1.90 4.98
C TYR A 64 -10.86 0.68 4.16
N PHE A 65 -9.91 0.01 3.52
CA PHE A 65 -10.16 -1.00 2.51
C PHE A 65 -9.71 -2.40 2.93
N GLY A 66 -9.28 -2.61 4.18
CA GLY A 66 -8.88 -3.93 4.66
C GLY A 66 -9.97 -4.99 4.50
N HIS A 67 -11.26 -4.61 4.51
CA HIS A 67 -12.43 -5.48 4.31
C HIS A 67 -12.99 -5.50 2.89
N LEU A 68 -12.45 -4.71 1.97
CA LEU A 68 -12.89 -4.65 0.57
C LEU A 68 -12.61 -5.98 -0.14
N ARG A 69 -13.56 -6.49 -0.94
CA ARG A 69 -13.37 -7.76 -1.65
C ARG A 69 -12.14 -7.75 -2.57
N GLY A 70 -11.35 -8.81 -2.50
CA GLY A 70 -10.26 -9.10 -3.44
C GLY A 70 -9.08 -8.14 -3.38
N VAL A 71 -8.90 -7.39 -2.29
CA VAL A 71 -7.64 -6.67 -2.01
C VAL A 71 -6.81 -7.43 -0.98
N ARG A 72 -5.51 -7.17 -0.97
CA ARG A 72 -4.62 -7.66 0.07
C ARG A 72 -4.89 -6.93 1.40
N GLY A 73 -5.80 -7.47 2.20
CA GLY A 73 -6.24 -6.91 3.48
C GLY A 73 -6.44 -8.02 4.53
N TYR A 74 -7.52 -7.99 5.31
CA TYR A 74 -7.73 -8.93 6.41
C TYR A 74 -7.83 -10.41 6.03
N ASN A 75 -8.11 -10.76 4.76
CA ASN A 75 -8.04 -12.16 4.28
C ASN A 75 -6.67 -12.53 3.69
N ASP A 76 -5.63 -11.70 3.82
CA ASP A 76 -4.28 -12.08 3.40
C ASP A 76 -3.91 -13.42 4.05
N ARG A 77 -3.54 -14.40 3.21
CA ARG A 77 -3.14 -15.75 3.62
C ARG A 77 -1.75 -15.77 4.25
N PHE A 78 -0.98 -14.72 4.06
CA PHE A 78 0.42 -14.64 4.42
C PHE A 78 0.78 -13.39 5.24
N PRO A 79 0.05 -13.08 6.33
CA PRO A 79 0.53 -12.08 7.28
C PRO A 79 1.87 -12.54 7.87
N ILE A 80 2.74 -11.59 8.21
CA ILE A 80 4.01 -11.93 8.86
C ILE A 80 3.75 -12.52 10.26
N PRO A 81 4.62 -13.43 10.74
CA PRO A 81 4.59 -13.85 12.13
C PRO A 81 5.19 -12.77 13.03
N LEU A 82 4.55 -12.51 14.16
CA LEU A 82 5.14 -11.76 15.26
C LEU A 82 6.20 -12.62 15.97
N PRO A 83 7.10 -12.02 16.77
CA PRO A 83 8.08 -12.78 17.56
C PRO A 83 7.46 -13.86 18.49
N ASN A 84 6.21 -13.67 18.90
CA ASN A 84 5.45 -14.65 19.70
C ASN A 84 4.82 -15.79 18.89
N GLY A 85 5.06 -15.85 17.58
CA GLY A 85 4.55 -16.87 16.65
C GLY A 85 3.12 -16.63 16.16
N LYS A 86 2.39 -15.64 16.69
CA LYS A 86 1.03 -15.30 16.22
C LYS A 86 1.09 -14.47 14.94
N PRO A 87 0.03 -14.48 14.12
CA PRO A 87 -0.11 -13.53 13.01
C PRO A 87 -0.04 -12.08 13.49
N VAL A 88 0.35 -11.18 12.59
CA VAL A 88 0.48 -9.73 12.84
C VAL A 88 -0.77 -9.05 13.41
N TRP A 89 -1.95 -9.65 13.25
CA TRP A 89 -3.21 -9.18 13.82
C TRP A 89 -3.22 -9.14 15.37
N TYR A 90 -2.37 -9.92 16.02
CA TYR A 90 -2.35 -10.11 17.48
C TYR A 90 -1.37 -9.13 18.15
N GLN A 91 -1.58 -7.83 17.95
CA GLN A 91 -0.70 -6.78 18.49
C GLN A 91 -0.75 -6.73 20.02
N PRO A 92 0.38 -6.62 20.74
CA PRO A 92 0.38 -6.40 22.19
C PRO A 92 -0.36 -5.12 22.57
N SER A 93 -1.36 -5.21 23.47
CA SER A 93 -2.07 -4.03 23.97
C SER A 93 -1.12 -3.10 24.74
N LYS A 94 -1.36 -1.80 24.65
CA LYS A 94 -0.66 -0.78 25.43
C LYS A 94 -0.93 -0.91 26.93
N ALA A 95 -2.16 -1.30 27.30
CA ALA A 95 -2.57 -1.42 28.70
C ALA A 95 -2.01 -2.67 29.39
N ASP A 96 -1.91 -3.78 28.64
CA ASP A 96 -1.39 -5.06 29.11
C ASP A 96 -0.73 -5.80 27.93
N PRO A 97 0.60 -5.69 27.74
CA PRO A 97 1.30 -6.32 26.63
C PRO A 97 1.18 -7.85 26.59
N GLY A 98 0.77 -8.49 27.69
CA GLY A 98 0.46 -9.92 27.74
C GLY A 98 -0.86 -10.30 27.07
N LYS A 99 -1.72 -9.32 26.77
CA LYS A 99 -3.01 -9.50 26.10
C LYS A 99 -2.99 -8.83 24.73
N PRO A 100 -3.34 -9.54 23.66
CA PRO A 100 -3.38 -8.93 22.34
C PRO A 100 -4.62 -8.03 22.21
N VAL A 101 -4.50 -6.97 21.44
CA VAL A 101 -5.60 -6.26 20.79
C VAL A 101 -5.64 -6.70 19.33
N LEU A 102 -6.83 -7.04 18.83
CA LEU A 102 -7.06 -7.44 17.44
C LEU A 102 -7.78 -6.31 16.70
N PRO A 103 -7.71 -6.28 15.35
CA PRO A 103 -8.53 -5.38 14.54
C PRO A 103 -10.01 -5.39 14.96
N PHE A 104 -10.60 -4.21 15.12
CA PHE A 104 -12.02 -4.06 15.48
C PHE A 104 -12.72 -2.95 14.69
N ARG A 105 -14.02 -3.13 14.43
CA ARG A 105 -14.81 -2.17 13.65
C ARG A 105 -15.11 -0.89 14.44
N LEU A 106 -14.84 0.25 13.82
CA LEU A 106 -15.31 1.58 14.20
C LEU A 106 -16.69 1.82 13.60
N ASN A 107 -17.72 1.33 14.29
CA ASN A 107 -19.09 1.29 13.79
C ASN A 107 -19.77 2.67 13.83
N THR A 108 -19.99 3.28 12.66
CA THR A 108 -20.58 4.63 12.55
C THR A 108 -22.08 4.66 12.83
N LEU A 109 -22.75 3.51 12.84
CA LEU A 109 -24.18 3.42 13.14
C LEU A 109 -24.49 3.53 14.64
N THR A 110 -23.51 3.25 15.49
CA THR A 110 -23.72 3.15 16.96
C THR A 110 -22.72 3.97 17.78
N THR A 111 -21.73 4.58 17.14
CA THR A 111 -20.68 5.37 17.82
C THR A 111 -20.34 6.61 16.99
N SER A 112 -19.65 7.59 17.55
CA SER A 112 -19.11 8.76 16.84
C SER A 112 -17.84 8.46 16.04
N ALA A 113 -17.70 7.24 15.50
CA ALA A 113 -16.55 6.78 14.72
C ALA A 113 -16.17 7.63 13.49
N GLN A 114 -17.06 8.52 12.99
CA GLN A 114 -16.71 9.47 11.93
C GLN A 114 -15.72 10.55 12.38
N CYS A 115 -15.59 10.83 13.68
CA CYS A 115 -14.69 11.84 14.24
C CYS A 115 -13.78 11.20 15.29
N VAL A 116 -13.22 10.04 14.93
CA VAL A 116 -12.22 9.36 15.75
C VAL A 116 -11.04 10.31 15.99
N GLY A 117 -10.55 10.34 17.23
CA GLY A 117 -9.43 11.22 17.58
C GLY A 117 -8.14 10.87 16.83
N ASP A 118 -7.20 11.81 16.90
CA ASP A 118 -5.87 11.70 16.32
C ASP A 118 -5.01 10.64 17.00
N LEU A 119 -4.16 9.96 16.24
CA LEU A 119 -3.16 9.03 16.73
C LEU A 119 -1.76 9.63 16.53
N ASP A 120 -0.75 9.03 17.16
CA ASP A 120 0.62 9.52 16.97
C ASP A 120 1.17 9.03 15.63
N HIS A 121 1.42 9.94 14.69
CA HIS A 121 2.07 9.70 13.39
C HIS A 121 3.48 10.31 13.29
N SER A 122 4.13 10.62 14.42
CA SER A 122 5.48 11.19 14.41
C SER A 122 6.52 10.20 13.85
N TRP A 123 7.61 10.74 13.29
CA TRP A 123 8.76 9.96 12.78
C TRP A 123 9.19 8.84 13.74
N TYR A 124 9.52 9.21 14.99
CA TYR A 124 10.05 8.26 15.97
C TYR A 124 9.03 7.20 16.38
N LYS A 125 7.77 7.56 16.61
CA LYS A 125 6.75 6.61 17.06
C LYS A 125 6.27 5.69 15.94
N THR A 126 6.23 6.17 14.70
CA THR A 126 5.92 5.33 13.55
C THR A 126 7.07 4.34 13.28
N HIS A 127 8.33 4.76 13.35
CA HIS A 127 9.46 3.84 13.30
C HIS A 127 9.48 2.83 14.45
N ALA A 128 9.16 3.28 15.67
CA ALA A 128 9.08 2.40 16.83
C ALA A 128 7.94 1.38 16.70
N ALA A 129 6.80 1.74 16.07
CA ALA A 129 5.73 0.80 15.75
C ALA A 129 6.14 -0.25 14.69
N ILE A 130 6.95 0.16 13.69
CA ILE A 130 7.50 -0.74 12.68
C ILE A 130 8.51 -1.74 13.29
N ASP A 131 9.22 -1.33 14.35
CA ASP A 131 10.23 -2.09 15.09
C ASP A 131 11.18 -2.90 14.19
N GLY A 132 11.87 -2.22 13.28
CA GLY A 132 12.83 -2.91 12.41
C GLY A 132 12.19 -3.92 11.44
N GLY A 133 10.87 -4.01 11.35
CA GLY A 133 10.13 -5.01 10.58
C GLY A 133 9.62 -6.19 11.40
N ARG A 134 9.86 -6.22 12.73
CA ARG A 134 9.16 -7.13 13.66
C ARG A 134 7.69 -6.78 13.80
N TYR A 135 7.39 -5.47 13.70
CA TYR A 135 6.04 -4.95 13.46
C TYR A 135 5.01 -5.33 14.54
N ASP A 136 5.46 -5.36 15.79
CA ASP A 136 4.70 -5.81 16.97
C ASP A 136 4.53 -4.72 18.04
N GLN A 137 4.79 -3.45 17.70
CA GLN A 137 4.85 -2.33 18.65
C GLN A 137 3.82 -1.23 18.38
N TRP A 138 2.75 -1.53 17.64
CA TRP A 138 1.76 -0.54 17.21
C TRP A 138 1.04 0.14 18.39
N PRO A 139 0.31 -0.59 19.26
CA PRO A 139 -0.36 0.06 20.39
C PRO A 139 0.60 0.71 21.39
N ALA A 140 1.77 0.12 21.63
CA ALA A 140 2.77 0.64 22.57
C ALA A 140 3.24 2.05 22.19
N ASN A 141 3.42 2.31 20.89
CA ASN A 141 3.90 3.60 20.38
C ASN A 141 2.78 4.54 19.95
N LYS A 142 1.54 4.05 19.87
CA LYS A 142 0.35 4.83 19.53
C LYS A 142 -0.68 4.64 20.64
N THR A 143 -1.80 3.99 20.35
CA THR A 143 -2.78 3.49 21.33
C THR A 143 -3.44 2.22 20.79
N ASP A 144 -4.19 1.49 21.62
CA ASP A 144 -5.00 0.34 21.16
C ASP A 144 -6.02 0.72 20.07
N MET A 145 -6.41 2.01 19.98
CA MET A 145 -7.32 2.51 18.94
C MET A 145 -6.72 2.43 17.53
N THR A 146 -5.40 2.25 17.40
CA THR A 146 -4.70 1.96 16.14
C THR A 146 -5.33 0.79 15.37
N MET A 147 -5.90 -0.18 16.08
CA MET A 147 -6.49 -1.39 15.49
C MET A 147 -7.92 -1.17 14.95
N GLY A 148 -8.45 0.05 15.01
CA GLY A 148 -9.77 0.38 14.49
C GLY A 148 -9.83 0.40 12.95
N TYR A 149 -10.89 -0.14 12.36
CA TYR A 149 -11.15 -0.09 10.91
C TYR A 149 -12.61 0.25 10.59
N HIS A 150 -12.85 0.68 9.35
CA HIS A 150 -14.17 0.85 8.78
C HIS A 150 -14.51 -0.28 7.80
N VAL A 151 -15.81 -0.53 7.63
CA VAL A 151 -16.35 -1.39 6.55
C VAL A 151 -17.22 -0.57 5.61
N ARG A 152 -17.77 -1.21 4.56
CA ARG A 152 -18.59 -0.56 3.53
C ARG A 152 -19.73 0.27 4.11
N GLU A 153 -20.42 -0.21 5.15
CA GLU A 153 -21.54 0.54 5.73
C GLU A 153 -21.07 1.83 6.43
N ASP A 154 -19.80 1.89 6.85
CA ASP A 154 -19.25 3.04 7.55
C ASP A 154 -18.77 4.14 6.56
N ILE A 155 -18.22 3.74 5.41
CA ILE A 155 -17.68 4.63 4.35
C ILE A 155 -18.11 4.19 2.93
N PRO A 156 -19.42 4.18 2.63
CA PRO A 156 -19.95 3.55 1.41
C PRO A 156 -19.49 4.21 0.11
N PHE A 157 -19.24 5.53 0.11
CA PHE A 157 -18.76 6.24 -1.07
C PHE A 157 -17.35 5.78 -1.48
N HIS A 158 -16.42 5.66 -0.53
CA HIS A 158 -15.06 5.20 -0.77
C HIS A 158 -15.03 3.78 -1.34
N TYR A 159 -15.83 2.87 -0.78
CA TYR A 159 -15.96 1.49 -1.29
C TYR A 159 -16.56 1.45 -2.69
N ALA A 160 -17.59 2.26 -2.95
CA ALA A 160 -18.19 2.33 -4.28
C ALA A 160 -17.22 2.88 -5.33
N LEU A 161 -16.36 3.84 -4.95
CA LEU A 161 -15.33 4.36 -5.83
C LEU A 161 -14.27 3.30 -6.16
N ALA A 162 -13.82 2.55 -5.15
CA ALA A 162 -12.89 1.43 -5.33
C ALA A 162 -13.53 0.27 -6.12
N ASP A 163 -14.84 0.06 -6.05
CA ASP A 163 -15.55 -0.93 -6.88
C ASP A 163 -15.68 -0.49 -8.34
N ALA A 164 -15.71 0.80 -8.61
CA ALA A 164 -15.83 1.33 -9.96
C ALA A 164 -14.48 1.44 -10.68
N PHE A 165 -13.44 1.81 -9.95
CA PHE A 165 -12.13 2.15 -10.51
C PHE A 165 -10.99 1.28 -9.97
N THR A 166 -9.77 1.53 -10.43
CA THR A 166 -8.61 0.77 -9.98
C THR A 166 -8.18 1.26 -8.59
N VAL A 167 -8.17 0.36 -7.62
CA VAL A 167 -7.60 0.57 -6.28
C VAL A 167 -6.18 0.01 -6.24
N CYS A 168 -5.24 0.74 -5.64
CA CYS A 168 -3.87 0.26 -5.44
C CYS A 168 -3.72 -0.23 -4.00
N ASP A 169 -3.57 -1.54 -3.79
CA ASP A 169 -3.48 -2.16 -2.46
C ASP A 169 -2.05 -2.34 -1.97
N ASN A 170 -1.08 -1.77 -2.67
CA ASN A 170 0.33 -1.79 -2.32
C ASN A 170 0.96 -0.40 -2.50
N TYR A 171 0.19 0.63 -2.17
CA TYR A 171 0.58 2.03 -2.17
C TYR A 171 0.93 2.48 -0.73
N PHE A 172 2.12 3.04 -0.56
CA PHE A 172 2.69 3.38 0.74
C PHE A 172 2.85 4.89 0.88
N CYS A 173 2.74 5.40 2.11
CA CYS A 173 3.28 6.73 2.38
C CYS A 173 4.79 6.72 2.13
N SER A 174 5.30 7.81 1.58
CA SER A 174 6.70 7.91 1.14
C SER A 174 7.68 7.90 2.31
N LEU A 175 7.19 8.28 3.49
CA LEU A 175 7.95 8.37 4.73
C LEU A 175 7.11 7.93 5.94
N PRO A 176 7.65 7.10 6.85
CA PRO A 176 7.01 6.73 8.12
C PRO A 176 7.02 7.90 9.11
N GLY A 177 6.13 8.85 8.90
CA GLY A 177 6.05 10.09 9.68
C GLY A 177 4.90 10.96 9.20
N PRO A 178 4.89 12.24 9.61
CA PRO A 178 3.70 13.06 9.49
C PRO A 178 3.47 13.61 8.06
N THR A 179 2.46 14.46 7.92
CA THR A 179 1.95 15.09 6.70
C THR A 179 3.01 15.75 5.80
N HIS A 180 3.78 16.72 6.33
CA HIS A 180 4.63 17.58 5.50
C HIS A 180 5.76 16.84 4.76
N PRO A 181 6.48 15.90 5.40
CA PRO A 181 7.46 15.06 4.69
C PRO A 181 6.83 14.29 3.52
N ASN A 182 5.65 13.70 3.71
CA ASN A 182 4.94 12.94 2.68
C ASN A 182 4.46 13.82 1.52
N ARG A 183 3.91 15.01 1.82
CA ARG A 183 3.56 16.02 0.81
C ARG A 183 4.81 16.55 0.08
N SER A 184 5.95 16.67 0.75
CA SER A 184 7.23 17.03 0.12
C SER A 184 7.69 15.97 -0.89
N TYR A 185 7.54 14.67 -0.57
CA TYR A 185 7.80 13.61 -1.54
C TYR A 185 6.87 13.70 -2.77
N LEU A 186 5.59 14.02 -2.57
CA LEU A 186 4.64 14.23 -3.68
C LEU A 186 5.02 15.41 -4.59
N MET A 187 5.54 16.49 -4.01
CA MET A 187 5.82 17.74 -4.74
C MET A 187 7.26 17.87 -5.22
N THR A 188 8.19 17.10 -4.67
CA THR A 188 9.64 17.30 -4.92
C THR A 188 10.45 16.02 -5.01
N GLY A 189 9.87 14.86 -4.70
CA GLY A 189 10.55 13.57 -4.72
C GLY A 189 11.52 13.31 -3.56
N THR A 190 11.66 14.23 -2.61
CA THR A 190 12.62 14.11 -1.50
C THR A 190 12.22 14.92 -0.26
N VAL A 191 12.95 14.72 0.82
CA VAL A 191 12.95 15.54 2.05
C VAL A 191 14.29 16.24 2.29
N ASP A 192 15.19 16.23 1.30
CA ASP A 192 16.59 16.69 1.39
C ASP A 192 17.41 15.93 2.46
N PRO A 193 17.74 14.65 2.20
CA PRO A 193 18.57 13.84 3.11
C PRO A 193 20.00 14.40 3.29
N THR A 194 20.40 15.39 2.48
CA THR A 194 21.74 16.00 2.57
C THR A 194 21.80 17.12 3.60
N GLY A 195 20.65 17.65 4.03
CA GLY A 195 20.53 18.77 4.94
C GLY A 195 21.05 20.11 4.41
N LYS A 196 21.37 20.21 3.11
CA LYS A 196 21.98 21.41 2.52
C LYS A 196 20.96 22.50 2.17
N PHE A 197 19.70 22.11 2.00
CA PHE A 197 18.66 22.96 1.42
C PHE A 197 17.48 23.15 2.38
N GLY A 198 17.71 23.03 3.69
CA GLY A 198 16.71 23.25 4.74
C GLY A 198 16.03 21.98 5.25
N GLY A 199 16.31 20.80 4.68
CA GLY A 199 15.94 19.50 5.25
C GLY A 199 16.99 18.96 6.24
N PRO A 200 16.94 17.66 6.62
CA PRO A 200 15.85 16.73 6.33
C PRO A 200 14.51 17.17 6.93
N LEU A 201 13.44 17.16 6.14
CA LEU A 201 12.08 17.45 6.61
C LEU A 201 11.46 16.19 7.23
N LEU A 202 11.30 16.16 8.56
CA LEU A 202 10.81 15.00 9.32
C LEU A 202 9.59 15.30 10.22
N ASP A 203 9.15 16.55 10.28
CA ASP A 203 8.05 17.06 11.09
C ASP A 203 7.08 17.91 10.27
N ASN A 204 6.02 18.38 10.94
CA ASN A 204 5.06 19.31 10.38
C ASN A 204 5.42 20.79 10.63
N SER A 205 6.65 21.14 11.01
CA SER A 205 7.02 22.55 11.21
C SER A 205 6.96 23.32 9.89
N ASP A 206 6.19 24.41 9.88
CA ASP A 206 5.77 25.10 8.65
C ASP A 206 5.65 26.63 8.77
N TYR A 207 5.58 27.31 7.63
CA TYR A 207 5.55 28.77 7.59
C TYR A 207 4.11 29.30 7.70
N VAL A 208 3.14 28.52 7.24
CA VAL A 208 1.73 28.91 7.07
C VAL A 208 1.03 29.03 8.43
N ASP A 209 1.34 28.14 9.37
CA ASP A 209 0.77 28.10 10.71
C ASP A 209 1.61 28.88 11.73
N GLY A 210 2.65 29.58 11.27
CA GLY A 210 3.41 30.53 12.08
C GLY A 210 4.56 29.93 12.88
N ASP A 211 4.94 28.66 12.63
CA ASP A 211 6.12 28.02 13.21
C ASP A 211 7.44 28.55 12.60
N GLY A 212 7.38 29.54 11.70
CA GLY A 212 8.45 29.97 10.79
C GLY A 212 9.74 30.56 11.38
N PRO A 213 10.71 30.90 10.51
CA PRO A 213 12.00 31.46 10.91
C PRO A 213 11.87 32.66 11.87
N PRO A 214 12.74 32.81 12.89
CA PRO A 214 14.03 32.15 13.06
C PRO A 214 13.99 30.75 13.69
N ALA A 215 12.83 30.10 13.82
CA ALA A 215 12.73 28.78 14.44
C ALA A 215 13.30 27.62 13.59
N TYR A 216 13.27 27.71 12.24
CA TYR A 216 13.91 26.74 11.33
C TYR A 216 14.31 27.36 9.97
N GLN A 217 15.21 26.69 9.23
CA GLN A 217 15.68 27.06 7.90
C GLN A 217 14.63 26.69 6.83
N LEU A 218 14.30 27.64 5.95
CA LEU A 218 13.36 27.43 4.84
C LEU A 218 13.89 26.39 3.84
N LEU A 219 12.95 25.64 3.24
CA LEU A 219 13.25 24.67 2.20
C LEU A 219 13.66 25.39 0.90
N SER A 220 14.65 24.88 0.17
CA SER A 220 15.24 25.61 -0.96
C SER A 220 15.71 24.75 -2.14
N TRP A 221 15.45 23.44 -2.14
CA TRP A 221 15.70 22.62 -3.32
C TRP A 221 14.62 22.84 -4.39
N THR A 222 14.94 22.54 -5.64
CA THR A 222 14.00 22.68 -6.75
C THR A 222 12.83 21.72 -6.62
N THR A 223 11.61 22.26 -6.71
CA THR A 223 10.36 21.52 -6.66
C THR A 223 9.95 20.98 -8.03
N PHE A 224 9.12 19.94 -8.07
CA PHE A 224 8.63 19.39 -9.33
C PHE A 224 7.76 20.38 -10.13
N PRO A 225 6.88 21.20 -9.53
CA PRO A 225 6.19 22.28 -10.25
C PRO A 225 7.11 23.27 -10.97
N GLU A 226 8.23 23.66 -10.35
CA GLU A 226 9.24 24.50 -11.03
C GLU A 226 9.85 23.78 -12.24
N ARG A 227 10.09 22.46 -12.14
CA ARG A 227 10.55 21.66 -13.28
C ARG A 227 9.52 21.55 -14.40
N LEU A 228 8.24 21.38 -14.06
CA LEU A 228 7.15 21.38 -15.03
C LEU A 228 7.08 22.71 -15.78
N GLU A 229 7.15 23.83 -15.06
CA GLU A 229 7.17 25.18 -15.67
C GLU A 229 8.36 25.37 -16.61
N ALA A 230 9.55 24.95 -16.19
CA ALA A 230 10.75 25.01 -17.03
C ALA A 230 10.64 24.19 -18.33
N HIS A 231 9.78 23.17 -18.36
CA HIS A 231 9.50 22.34 -19.55
C HIS A 231 8.23 22.76 -20.30
N GLY A 232 7.62 23.90 -19.94
CA GLY A 232 6.40 24.39 -20.58
C GLY A 232 5.16 23.55 -20.29
N VAL A 233 5.20 22.71 -19.25
CA VAL A 233 4.03 21.95 -18.78
C VAL A 233 3.22 22.81 -17.83
N SER A 234 1.98 23.11 -18.22
CA SER A 234 1.08 23.96 -17.41
C SER A 234 0.67 23.27 -16.11
N TRP A 235 0.71 24.00 -15.00
CA TRP A 235 0.33 23.46 -13.70
C TRP A 235 -0.38 24.46 -12.78
N GLN A 236 -1.18 23.98 -11.82
CA GLN A 236 -1.91 24.86 -10.89
C GLN A 236 -2.21 24.18 -9.55
N ILE A 237 -2.11 24.93 -8.45
CA ILE A 237 -2.71 24.58 -7.16
C ILE A 237 -4.13 25.14 -7.11
N TYR A 238 -5.08 24.30 -6.73
CA TYR A 238 -6.43 24.70 -6.33
C TYR A 238 -6.56 24.53 -4.82
N GLN A 239 -6.89 25.63 -4.14
CA GLN A 239 -6.99 25.75 -2.69
C GLN A 239 -7.96 26.87 -2.34
N GLN A 240 -8.65 26.72 -1.21
CA GLN A 240 -9.77 27.59 -0.83
C GLN A 240 -9.29 28.83 -0.09
N GLY A 241 -8.14 28.73 0.55
CA GLY A 241 -7.46 29.81 1.25
C GLY A 241 -5.96 29.64 1.16
N THR A 242 -5.22 30.59 1.72
CA THR A 242 -3.75 30.58 1.77
C THR A 242 -3.23 30.64 3.21
N THR A 243 -4.10 30.45 4.20
CA THR A 243 -3.80 30.50 5.65
C THR A 243 -4.55 29.39 6.39
N GLY A 244 -4.01 28.89 7.50
CA GLY A 244 -4.57 27.76 8.26
C GLY A 244 -5.74 28.05 9.20
N ASN A 245 -6.10 29.33 9.39
CA ASN A 245 -7.03 29.73 10.46
C ASN A 245 -8.49 29.29 10.25
N ASP A 246 -8.94 29.13 9.00
CA ASP A 246 -10.32 28.73 8.68
C ASP A 246 -10.36 27.25 8.25
N PRO A 247 -10.95 26.34 9.04
CA PRO A 247 -10.99 24.93 8.67
C PRO A 247 -11.85 24.63 7.43
N TYR A 248 -12.74 25.52 7.02
CA TYR A 248 -13.62 25.34 5.86
C TYR A 248 -13.13 26.04 4.60
N ASN A 249 -12.44 27.16 4.75
CA ASN A 249 -12.02 28.01 3.63
C ASN A 249 -10.51 28.32 3.62
N GLY A 250 -9.73 27.71 4.50
CA GLY A 250 -8.29 27.92 4.61
C GLY A 250 -7.45 26.94 3.80
N ASN A 251 -6.15 26.95 4.10
CA ASN A 251 -5.16 25.94 3.72
C ASN A 251 -4.55 25.35 4.99
N TYR A 252 -4.78 24.06 5.23
CA TYR A 252 -4.41 23.34 6.45
C TYR A 252 -2.98 22.77 6.36
N GLY A 253 -2.00 23.58 5.94
CA GLY A 253 -0.63 23.10 5.64
C GLY A 253 -0.54 22.13 4.45
N THR A 254 -1.66 21.87 3.75
CA THR A 254 -1.74 20.85 2.69
C THR A 254 -1.03 21.27 1.39
N ASN A 255 -0.77 22.57 1.20
CA ASN A 255 0.12 23.11 0.17
C ASN A 255 1.55 23.30 0.70
N VAL A 256 2.35 22.23 0.68
CA VAL A 256 3.74 22.22 1.16
C VAL A 256 4.66 23.18 0.40
N LEU A 257 4.29 23.65 -0.81
CA LEU A 257 5.08 24.62 -1.56
C LEU A 257 5.21 25.94 -0.80
N GLN A 258 4.26 26.27 0.08
CA GLN A 258 4.33 27.45 0.96
C GLN A 258 5.46 27.40 2.00
N ASN A 259 6.18 26.28 2.11
CA ASN A 259 7.38 26.14 2.95
C ASN A 259 8.70 26.35 2.20
N PHE A 260 8.65 26.60 0.89
CA PHE A 260 9.83 26.77 0.04
C PHE A 260 10.15 28.25 -0.19
N ALA A 261 11.43 28.60 -0.05
CA ALA A 261 11.92 29.97 -0.16
C ALA A 261 11.53 30.64 -1.49
N ASN A 262 11.52 29.92 -2.61
CA ASN A 262 11.14 30.46 -3.92
C ASN A 262 9.66 30.87 -3.97
N PHE A 263 8.79 30.12 -3.30
CA PHE A 263 7.35 30.38 -3.26
C PHE A 263 7.02 31.47 -2.24
N ILE A 264 7.64 31.44 -1.05
CA ILE A 264 7.50 32.48 -0.02
C ILE A 264 7.94 33.84 -0.58
N ASN A 265 9.03 33.88 -1.33
CA ASN A 265 9.57 35.12 -1.90
C ASN A 265 8.94 35.52 -3.24
N ALA A 266 8.07 34.67 -3.82
CA ALA A 266 7.43 34.93 -5.10
C ALA A 266 6.61 36.23 -5.05
N LYS A 267 6.84 37.12 -6.01
CA LYS A 267 6.17 38.43 -6.04
C LYS A 267 4.80 38.32 -6.70
N PRO A 268 3.79 39.10 -6.27
CA PRO A 268 2.54 39.24 -7.01
C PRO A 268 2.79 39.51 -8.50
N GLY A 269 2.12 38.74 -9.36
CA GLY A 269 2.32 38.79 -10.81
C GLY A 269 3.34 37.79 -11.37
N SER A 270 4.19 37.20 -10.53
CA SER A 270 5.04 36.06 -10.95
C SER A 270 4.21 34.78 -11.11
N SER A 271 4.68 33.86 -11.95
CA SER A 271 3.99 32.60 -12.21
C SER A 271 3.87 31.74 -10.94
N LEU A 272 4.95 31.57 -10.19
CA LEU A 272 4.93 30.81 -8.92
C LEU A 272 3.91 31.38 -7.91
N TYR A 273 3.82 32.71 -7.82
CA TYR A 273 2.82 33.35 -6.95
C TYR A 273 1.40 33.06 -7.44
N GLN A 274 1.11 33.28 -8.72
CA GLN A 274 -0.23 33.06 -9.29
C GLN A 274 -0.67 31.59 -9.26
N ARG A 275 0.28 30.65 -9.35
CA ARG A 275 -0.02 29.22 -9.44
C ARG A 275 -0.10 28.52 -8.08
N ALA A 276 0.49 29.06 -7.02
CA ALA A 276 0.57 28.39 -5.73
C ALA A 276 0.30 29.28 -4.50
N GLN A 277 0.31 30.62 -4.63
CA GLN A 277 0.14 31.57 -3.51
C GLN A 277 -1.17 32.38 -3.59
N THR A 278 -2.12 31.96 -4.42
CA THR A 278 -3.44 32.59 -4.55
C THR A 278 -4.56 31.60 -4.28
N VAL A 279 -5.75 32.12 -3.97
CA VAL A 279 -6.96 31.32 -3.85
C VAL A 279 -7.47 30.93 -5.24
N ARG A 280 -7.71 29.64 -5.44
CA ARG A 280 -8.43 29.08 -6.60
C ARG A 280 -9.29 27.92 -6.13
N THR A 281 -10.58 28.15 -6.00
CA THR A 281 -11.51 27.20 -5.37
C THR A 281 -11.94 26.10 -6.35
N LEU A 282 -12.80 25.18 -5.89
CA LEU A 282 -13.44 24.20 -6.78
C LEU A 282 -14.34 24.84 -7.85
N ASP A 283 -14.88 26.04 -7.61
CA ASP A 283 -15.60 26.78 -8.65
C ASP A 283 -14.66 27.17 -9.78
N ASN A 284 -13.44 27.62 -9.45
CA ASN A 284 -12.43 27.92 -10.47
C ASN A 284 -11.96 26.66 -11.21
N LEU A 285 -11.85 25.51 -10.52
CA LEU A 285 -11.58 24.23 -11.17
C LEU A 285 -12.69 23.90 -12.19
N LYS A 286 -13.95 24.03 -11.78
CA LYS A 286 -15.11 23.78 -12.64
C LYS A 286 -15.13 24.74 -13.83
N ASP A 287 -14.86 26.02 -13.61
CA ASP A 287 -14.76 27.02 -14.68
C ASP A 287 -13.64 26.68 -15.68
N ASP A 288 -12.49 26.23 -15.20
CA ASP A 288 -11.39 25.81 -16.09
C ASP A 288 -11.79 24.58 -16.91
N VAL A 289 -12.50 23.60 -16.33
CA VAL A 289 -12.99 22.41 -17.04
C VAL A 289 -14.06 22.76 -18.09
N ILE A 290 -15.09 23.53 -17.72
CA ILE A 290 -16.18 23.92 -18.63
C ILE A 290 -15.63 24.64 -19.86
N ASN A 291 -14.57 25.43 -19.68
CA ASN A 291 -14.01 26.25 -20.74
C ASN A 291 -12.76 25.65 -21.42
N ASP A 292 -12.46 24.35 -21.20
CA ASP A 292 -11.30 23.67 -21.81
C ASP A 292 -9.96 24.38 -21.50
N ARG A 293 -9.79 24.78 -20.24
CA ARG A 293 -8.60 25.47 -19.70
C ARG A 293 -7.98 24.73 -18.50
N LEU A 294 -8.39 23.49 -18.23
CA LEU A 294 -7.80 22.70 -17.17
C LEU A 294 -6.28 22.56 -17.43
N PRO A 295 -5.39 22.85 -16.47
CA PRO A 295 -3.95 22.66 -16.65
C PRO A 295 -3.59 21.20 -16.93
N GLN A 296 -2.40 20.96 -17.47
CA GLN A 296 -1.89 19.60 -17.66
C GLN A 296 -1.68 18.88 -16.32
N VAL A 297 -1.29 19.61 -15.27
CA VAL A 297 -1.13 19.09 -13.91
C VAL A 297 -1.83 19.99 -12.88
N SER A 298 -2.78 19.45 -12.15
CA SER A 298 -3.56 20.18 -11.15
C SER A 298 -3.44 19.49 -9.80
N TRP A 299 -3.05 20.21 -8.76
CA TRP A 299 -3.02 19.71 -7.39
C TRP A 299 -4.14 20.35 -6.58
N LEU A 300 -4.91 19.52 -5.88
CA LEU A 300 -6.02 19.95 -5.05
C LEU A 300 -5.61 19.86 -3.58
N CYS A 301 -5.63 20.99 -2.88
CA CYS A 301 -5.30 21.10 -1.46
C CYS A 301 -6.59 21.34 -0.66
N PRO A 302 -7.12 20.32 0.05
CA PRO A 302 -8.35 20.48 0.80
C PRO A 302 -8.16 21.38 2.04
N PRO A 303 -9.19 22.14 2.42
CA PRO A 303 -9.30 22.70 3.77
C PRO A 303 -9.37 21.60 4.82
N ALA A 304 -9.03 21.93 6.08
CA ALA A 304 -8.99 20.98 7.19
C ALA A 304 -10.27 20.15 7.31
N ALA A 305 -11.44 20.80 7.25
CA ALA A 305 -12.76 20.17 7.38
C ALA A 305 -13.07 19.11 6.32
N PHE A 306 -12.39 19.17 5.16
CA PHE A 306 -12.58 18.26 4.02
C PHE A 306 -11.36 17.37 3.77
N SER A 307 -10.34 17.45 4.63
CA SER A 307 -9.08 16.70 4.48
C SER A 307 -9.21 15.23 4.84
N GLU A 308 -10.22 14.87 5.64
CA GLU A 308 -10.34 13.59 6.35
C GLU A 308 -9.25 13.33 7.42
N HIS A 309 -8.40 14.30 7.78
CA HIS A 309 -7.54 14.17 8.96
C HIS A 309 -8.40 13.67 10.14
N PRO A 310 -8.02 12.67 10.96
CA PRO A 310 -8.89 11.90 11.88
C PRO A 310 -9.97 12.67 12.65
N LYS A 311 -9.60 13.83 13.21
CA LYS A 311 -10.53 14.77 13.87
C LYS A 311 -11.71 15.23 12.99
N TYR A 312 -11.53 15.24 11.67
CA TYR A 312 -12.48 15.57 10.62
C TYR A 312 -12.99 14.32 9.90
N THR A 313 -14.20 14.43 9.37
CA THR A 313 -14.98 13.23 9.07
C THR A 313 -14.71 12.66 7.66
N PRO A 314 -14.63 11.32 7.52
CA PRO A 314 -14.67 10.65 6.21
C PRO A 314 -15.84 11.10 5.34
N ALA A 315 -17.00 11.36 5.96
CA ALA A 315 -18.21 11.84 5.28
C ALA A 315 -18.03 13.21 4.59
N TYR A 316 -17.25 14.11 5.18
CA TYR A 316 -16.96 15.42 4.57
C TYR A 316 -16.02 15.29 3.38
N GLY A 317 -14.97 14.47 3.49
CA GLY A 317 -14.06 14.19 2.37
C GLY A 317 -14.74 13.47 1.21
N ALA A 318 -15.65 12.53 1.49
CA ALA A 318 -16.51 11.93 0.47
C ALA A 318 -17.37 12.97 -0.27
N ASN A 319 -17.98 13.92 0.46
CA ASN A 319 -18.74 15.01 -0.15
C ASN A 319 -17.87 15.94 -0.99
N TYR A 320 -16.66 16.28 -0.52
CA TYR A 320 -15.72 17.12 -1.26
C TYR A 320 -15.19 16.42 -2.53
N THR A 321 -14.85 15.13 -2.43
CA THR A 321 -14.50 14.27 -3.57
C THR A 321 -15.62 14.23 -4.60
N SER A 322 -16.88 14.12 -4.16
CA SER A 322 -18.04 14.18 -5.04
C SER A 322 -18.15 15.52 -5.79
N GLN A 323 -17.81 16.65 -5.16
CA GLN A 323 -17.79 17.96 -5.82
C GLN A 323 -16.63 18.09 -6.82
N ILE A 324 -15.45 17.54 -6.49
CA ILE A 324 -14.32 17.45 -7.43
C ILE A 324 -14.72 16.65 -8.67
N LEU A 325 -15.36 15.49 -8.48
CA LEU A 325 -15.86 14.67 -9.58
C LEU A 325 -16.88 15.45 -10.42
N ASP A 326 -17.83 16.18 -9.81
CA ASP A 326 -18.78 17.03 -10.56
C ASP A 326 -18.06 18.09 -11.41
N ALA A 327 -17.05 18.76 -10.84
CA ALA A 327 -16.26 19.76 -11.55
C ALA A 327 -15.53 19.15 -12.76
N LEU A 328 -14.78 18.05 -12.55
CA LEU A 328 -13.99 17.39 -13.60
C LEU A 328 -14.85 16.74 -14.69
N THR A 329 -16.08 16.38 -14.36
CA THR A 329 -17.03 15.74 -15.29
C THR A 329 -17.96 16.71 -16.01
N SER A 330 -17.91 17.99 -15.66
CA SER A 330 -18.77 19.03 -16.25
C SER A 330 -18.53 19.28 -17.75
N ASN A 331 -17.36 18.89 -18.26
CA ASN A 331 -17.04 18.89 -19.69
C ASN A 331 -16.60 17.48 -20.15
N PRO A 332 -17.42 16.78 -20.95
CA PRO A 332 -17.12 15.47 -21.49
C PRO A 332 -15.79 15.34 -22.25
N ASP A 333 -15.41 16.37 -23.01
CA ASP A 333 -14.23 16.36 -23.87
C ASP A 333 -12.94 16.52 -23.07
N VAL A 334 -13.01 17.21 -21.92
CA VAL A 334 -11.93 17.27 -20.94
C VAL A 334 -11.87 15.96 -20.16
N TRP A 335 -12.99 15.50 -19.59
CA TRP A 335 -13.02 14.30 -18.74
C TRP A 335 -12.47 13.05 -19.43
N ARG A 336 -12.77 12.84 -20.72
CA ARG A 336 -12.24 11.68 -21.46
C ARG A 336 -10.72 11.63 -21.52
N LYS A 337 -10.03 12.73 -21.21
CA LYS A 337 -8.58 12.89 -21.23
C LYS A 337 -7.97 13.06 -19.83
N THR A 338 -8.77 12.95 -18.78
CA THR A 338 -8.39 13.29 -17.41
C THR A 338 -8.13 12.04 -16.56
N VAL A 339 -7.11 12.14 -15.72
CA VAL A 339 -6.83 11.21 -14.62
C VAL A 339 -6.98 11.95 -13.31
N LEU A 340 -7.78 11.43 -12.39
CA LEU A 340 -7.82 11.87 -11.00
C LEU A 340 -7.17 10.81 -10.11
N PHE A 341 -6.09 11.18 -9.43
CA PHE A 341 -5.50 10.38 -8.35
C PHE A 341 -6.08 10.85 -7.02
N ILE A 342 -6.68 9.93 -6.26
CA ILE A 342 -7.11 10.17 -4.88
C ILE A 342 -6.28 9.28 -3.98
N MET A 343 -5.52 9.89 -3.08
CA MET A 343 -4.63 9.19 -2.16
C MET A 343 -4.58 9.91 -0.80
N TYR A 344 -3.87 9.31 0.15
CA TYR A 344 -3.61 9.91 1.46
C TYR A 344 -2.11 10.12 1.64
N ASP A 345 -1.74 11.07 2.47
CA ASP A 345 -0.36 11.41 2.77
C ASP A 345 0.31 10.40 3.71
N GLU A 346 -0.35 10.03 4.80
CA GLU A 346 0.14 9.08 5.80
C GLU A 346 -1.05 8.41 6.51
N ASN A 347 -0.76 7.57 7.51
CA ASN A 347 -1.71 6.64 8.08
C ASN A 347 -2.35 7.07 9.40
N ASP A 348 -2.05 8.27 9.94
CA ASP A 348 -2.27 8.78 11.30
C ASP A 348 -1.55 7.97 12.40
N GLY A 349 -1.45 6.67 12.16
CA GLY A 349 -1.23 5.70 13.19
C GLY A 349 -2.28 4.63 13.24
N PHE A 350 -3.25 4.62 12.33
CA PHE A 350 -4.05 3.42 12.09
C PHE A 350 -3.17 2.28 11.57
N PHE A 351 -3.43 1.10 12.09
CA PHE A 351 -2.71 -0.12 11.78
C PHE A 351 -2.89 -0.50 10.30
N ASP A 352 -1.82 -0.99 9.69
CA ASP A 352 -1.86 -1.72 8.42
C ASP A 352 -0.96 -2.94 8.57
N HIS A 353 -1.36 -4.10 8.06
CA HIS A 353 -0.69 -5.36 8.32
C HIS A 353 0.54 -5.62 7.43
N ILE A 354 0.74 -4.84 6.37
CA ILE A 354 1.86 -5.02 5.46
C ILE A 354 3.05 -4.22 5.96
N VAL A 355 4.11 -4.94 6.32
CA VAL A 355 5.40 -4.32 6.63
C VAL A 355 5.88 -3.53 5.41
N PRO A 356 6.18 -2.22 5.57
CA PRO A 356 6.53 -1.40 4.43
C PRO A 356 7.92 -1.76 3.87
N PRO A 357 8.11 -1.71 2.54
CA PRO A 357 9.42 -1.89 1.92
C PRO A 357 10.42 -0.88 2.48
N GLN A 358 11.52 -1.33 3.07
CA GLN A 358 12.60 -0.46 3.55
C GLN A 358 13.96 -0.98 3.08
N PRO A 359 14.93 -0.09 2.79
CA PRO A 359 16.28 -0.52 2.46
C PRO A 359 16.94 -1.24 3.66
N PRO A 360 17.98 -2.05 3.40
CA PRO A 360 18.85 -2.52 4.47
C PRO A 360 19.50 -1.32 5.20
N THR A 361 19.44 -1.31 6.53
CA THR A 361 20.01 -0.24 7.37
C THR A 361 21.47 -0.51 7.74
N SER A 362 21.93 -1.74 7.60
CA SER A 362 23.32 -2.15 7.78
C SER A 362 23.60 -3.44 7.00
N ALA A 363 24.88 -3.76 6.77
CA ALA A 363 25.28 -5.01 6.13
C ALA A 363 24.85 -6.28 6.92
N ALA A 364 24.66 -6.14 8.24
CA ALA A 364 24.18 -7.24 9.10
C ALA A 364 22.66 -7.45 8.98
N GLN A 365 21.91 -6.44 8.53
CA GLN A 365 20.45 -6.46 8.42
C GLN A 365 19.97 -6.59 6.97
N GLY A 366 20.87 -6.98 6.06
CA GLY A 366 20.57 -7.38 4.69
C GLY A 366 21.44 -6.68 3.64
N ALA A 367 21.01 -6.71 2.38
CA ALA A 367 21.80 -6.23 1.24
C ALA A 367 20.95 -5.69 0.09
N SER A 368 21.55 -4.84 -0.73
CA SER A 368 20.90 -4.25 -1.90
C SER A 368 21.80 -4.36 -3.14
N THR A 369 21.18 -4.63 -4.28
CA THR A 369 21.84 -4.59 -5.61
C THR A 369 21.80 -3.20 -6.24
N VAL A 370 21.14 -2.24 -5.59
CA VAL A 370 21.07 -0.82 -5.97
C VAL A 370 21.54 0.04 -4.80
N THR A 371 22.20 1.17 -5.06
CA THR A 371 22.63 2.07 -3.98
C THR A 371 21.43 2.52 -3.13
N THR A 372 21.63 2.58 -1.82
CA THR A 372 20.68 3.09 -0.83
C THR A 372 21.08 4.48 -0.32
N ASP A 373 22.00 5.16 -1.01
CA ASP A 373 22.41 6.52 -0.67
C ASP A 373 21.20 7.46 -0.66
N GLY A 374 21.09 8.26 0.42
CA GLY A 374 19.97 9.18 0.62
C GLY A 374 18.68 8.54 1.14
N GLU A 375 18.65 7.23 1.44
CA GLU A 375 17.47 6.55 2.02
C GLU A 375 17.57 6.32 3.53
N LEU A 376 18.68 6.69 4.18
CA LEU A 376 18.85 6.59 5.64
C LEU A 376 19.10 7.97 6.24
N HIS A 377 18.51 8.22 7.41
CA HIS A 377 18.69 9.47 8.15
C HIS A 377 20.03 9.47 8.89
N THR A 378 21.07 9.92 8.18
CA THR A 378 22.45 9.98 8.71
C THR A 378 22.97 11.41 8.87
N VAL A 379 22.17 12.41 8.51
CA VAL A 379 22.54 13.83 8.54
C VAL A 379 21.50 14.60 9.34
N VAL A 380 21.98 15.42 10.28
CA VAL A 380 21.15 16.38 11.01
C VAL A 380 21.52 17.78 10.55
N ASN A 381 20.52 18.59 10.22
CA ASN A 381 20.70 20.01 9.95
C ASN A 381 20.36 20.82 11.21
N PRO A 382 21.35 21.47 11.87
CA PRO A 382 21.09 22.32 13.04
C PRO A 382 20.14 23.48 12.75
N GLY A 383 20.09 23.94 11.50
CA GLY A 383 19.19 24.99 11.05
C GLY A 383 17.74 24.55 10.91
N ARG A 384 17.45 23.24 10.79
CA ARG A 384 16.08 22.72 10.73
C ARG A 384 15.36 22.82 12.08
N GLY A 385 16.09 22.92 13.19
CA GLY A 385 15.52 22.82 14.52
C GLY A 385 15.05 21.39 14.84
N GLY A 386 14.22 21.24 15.88
CA GLY A 386 13.71 19.95 16.35
C GLY A 386 14.71 19.14 17.20
N SER A 387 14.27 17.97 17.67
CA SER A 387 15.03 17.06 18.53
C SER A 387 15.55 15.81 17.78
N TYR A 388 15.82 15.97 16.48
CA TYR A 388 16.26 14.88 15.62
C TYR A 388 17.75 14.55 15.76
N THR A 389 18.07 13.26 15.72
CA THR A 389 19.45 12.74 15.76
C THR A 389 19.73 11.91 14.51
N ALA A 390 21.01 11.73 14.14
CA ALA A 390 21.39 10.81 13.07
C ALA A 390 21.18 9.36 13.56
N ASP A 391 19.94 8.89 13.43
CA ASP A 391 19.44 7.63 13.99
C ASP A 391 19.64 6.43 13.05
N GLY A 392 20.01 6.66 11.79
CA GLY A 392 20.18 5.62 10.78
C GLY A 392 18.87 4.94 10.36
N LEU A 393 17.72 5.51 10.73
CA LEU A 393 16.41 5.00 10.36
C LEU A 393 16.13 5.31 8.87
N PRO A 394 15.41 4.42 8.17
CA PRO A 394 15.13 4.61 6.75
C PRO A 394 14.07 5.69 6.51
N TYR A 395 14.30 6.59 5.56
CA TYR A 395 13.33 7.61 5.18
C TYR A 395 12.03 7.05 4.57
N GLY A 396 12.04 5.81 4.11
CA GLY A 396 10.88 5.21 3.51
C GLY A 396 11.07 3.72 3.21
N LEU A 397 10.00 3.03 2.83
CA LEU A 397 8.61 3.53 2.82
C LEU A 397 7.99 3.45 4.23
N GLY A 398 6.89 4.18 4.43
CA GLY A 398 6.04 4.06 5.62
C GLY A 398 4.82 3.17 5.37
N PRO A 399 3.87 3.04 6.32
CA PRO A 399 2.70 2.17 6.19
C PRO A 399 1.87 2.40 4.91
N ARG A 400 1.10 1.38 4.49
CA ARG A 400 0.20 1.54 3.34
C ARG A 400 -0.88 2.57 3.62
N VAL A 401 -1.19 3.34 2.59
CA VAL A 401 -2.28 4.32 2.59
C VAL A 401 -3.18 4.10 1.38
N PRO A 402 -4.48 4.45 1.44
CA PRO A 402 -5.37 4.23 0.31
C PRO A 402 -4.94 5.02 -0.93
N MET A 403 -5.08 4.40 -2.10
CA MET A 403 -5.05 5.09 -3.38
C MET A 403 -6.08 4.51 -4.35
N THR A 404 -6.90 5.37 -4.93
CA THR A 404 -7.81 5.04 -6.04
C THR A 404 -7.50 5.92 -7.24
N VAL A 405 -7.40 5.31 -8.41
CA VAL A 405 -7.17 6.01 -9.67
C VAL A 405 -8.50 6.15 -10.40
N VAL A 406 -9.09 7.33 -10.42
CA VAL A 406 -10.40 7.61 -11.03
C VAL A 406 -10.21 8.20 -12.41
N SER A 407 -10.50 7.41 -13.43
CA SER A 407 -10.29 7.82 -14.82
C SER A 407 -11.06 6.91 -15.79
N PRO A 408 -11.39 7.38 -17.01
CA PRO A 408 -11.92 6.53 -18.06
C PRO A 408 -11.07 5.28 -18.37
N TRP A 409 -9.76 5.31 -18.14
CA TRP A 409 -8.84 4.18 -18.38
C TRP A 409 -8.70 3.19 -17.22
N THR A 410 -9.32 3.46 -16.06
CA THR A 410 -9.14 2.65 -14.84
C THR A 410 -10.43 2.02 -14.32
N LYS A 411 -11.51 2.12 -15.10
CA LYS A 411 -12.81 1.49 -14.81
C LYS A 411 -12.72 -0.04 -14.75
N GLY A 412 -13.72 -0.65 -14.11
CA GLY A 412 -13.89 -2.10 -14.00
C GLY A 412 -13.51 -2.68 -12.64
N GLY A 413 -13.27 -1.82 -11.64
CA GLY A 413 -13.03 -2.25 -10.26
C GLY A 413 -11.75 -3.08 -10.06
N PHE A 414 -10.70 -2.80 -10.82
CA PHE A 414 -9.44 -3.55 -10.73
C PHE A 414 -8.71 -3.32 -9.41
N VAL A 415 -7.85 -4.25 -9.02
CA VAL A 415 -6.78 -4.04 -8.02
C VAL A 415 -5.43 -4.01 -8.70
N CYS A 416 -4.53 -3.15 -8.25
CA CYS A 416 -3.13 -3.11 -8.65
C CYS A 416 -2.22 -3.29 -7.43
N SER A 417 -1.44 -4.37 -7.42
CA SER A 417 -0.58 -4.76 -6.29
C SER A 417 0.92 -4.52 -6.53
N GLN A 418 1.26 -3.69 -7.53
CA GLN A 418 2.62 -3.17 -7.68
C GLN A 418 2.93 -2.20 -6.54
N VAL A 419 4.16 -2.24 -6.02
CA VAL A 419 4.62 -1.31 -4.98
C VAL A 419 4.65 0.12 -5.54
N PHE A 420 4.03 1.06 -4.85
CA PHE A 420 4.03 2.48 -5.17
C PHE A 420 4.21 3.33 -3.91
N ASP A 421 4.76 4.54 -4.06
CA ASP A 421 4.68 5.64 -3.08
C ASP A 421 4.27 6.96 -3.76
N HIS A 422 4.31 8.10 -3.05
CA HIS A 422 3.95 9.41 -3.62
C HIS A 422 4.85 9.85 -4.77
N THR A 423 6.09 9.37 -4.84
CA THR A 423 6.98 9.67 -5.97
C THR A 423 6.53 8.98 -7.26
N SER A 424 5.69 7.94 -7.15
CA SER A 424 5.07 7.28 -8.31
C SER A 424 4.17 8.24 -9.11
N VAL A 425 3.54 9.24 -8.45
CA VAL A 425 2.75 10.28 -9.14
C VAL A 425 3.64 11.21 -9.95
N ILE A 426 4.77 11.64 -9.39
CA ILE A 426 5.78 12.41 -10.11
C ILE A 426 6.26 11.63 -11.35
N ARG A 427 6.53 10.34 -11.19
CA ARG A 427 6.98 9.48 -12.29
C ARG A 427 5.92 9.29 -13.37
N PHE A 428 4.64 9.16 -13.01
CA PHE A 428 3.55 9.11 -13.98
C PHE A 428 3.46 10.40 -14.80
N ILE A 429 3.54 11.56 -14.13
CA ILE A 429 3.56 12.88 -14.79
C ILE A 429 4.80 13.02 -15.69
N GLY A 430 5.97 12.58 -15.19
CA GLY A 430 7.23 12.61 -15.92
C GLY A 430 7.20 11.73 -17.18
N GLU A 431 6.68 10.51 -17.08
CA GLU A 431 6.49 9.62 -18.23
C GLU A 431 5.54 10.27 -19.25
N ARG A 432 4.45 10.89 -18.78
CA ARG A 432 3.48 11.54 -19.66
C ARG A 432 4.04 12.76 -20.40
N PHE A 433 4.76 13.65 -19.71
CA PHE A 433 5.14 14.95 -20.26
C PHE A 433 6.64 15.11 -20.54
N GLY A 434 7.45 14.09 -20.29
CA GLY A 434 8.90 14.12 -20.55
C GLY A 434 9.66 15.01 -19.57
N VAL A 435 9.30 14.98 -18.28
CA VAL A 435 9.93 15.77 -17.22
C VAL A 435 10.55 14.86 -16.16
N ASP A 436 11.86 14.92 -16.01
CA ASP A 436 12.59 14.12 -15.01
C ASP A 436 12.65 14.81 -13.64
N GLU A 437 12.54 14.02 -12.56
CA GLU A 437 12.74 14.48 -11.18
C GLU A 437 13.98 13.85 -10.53
N PRO A 438 15.18 14.41 -10.69
CA PRO A 438 16.42 13.82 -10.18
C PRO A 438 16.48 13.68 -8.65
N ASN A 439 15.59 14.31 -7.89
CA ASN A 439 15.55 14.19 -6.44
C ASN A 439 15.10 12.79 -5.96
N ILE A 440 14.35 12.03 -6.78
CA ILE A 440 13.93 10.66 -6.42
C ILE A 440 15.16 9.74 -6.50
N THR A 441 15.50 9.12 -5.37
CA THR A 441 16.70 8.28 -5.25
C THR A 441 16.68 7.06 -6.20
N PRO A 442 17.85 6.49 -6.53
CA PRO A 442 17.94 5.26 -7.31
C PRO A 442 17.20 4.07 -6.68
N TRP A 443 17.27 3.93 -5.34
CA TRP A 443 16.57 2.86 -4.62
C TRP A 443 15.06 2.98 -4.78
N ARG A 444 14.51 4.17 -4.53
CA ARG A 444 13.06 4.42 -4.60
C ARG A 444 12.52 4.25 -6.00
N ARG A 445 13.23 4.74 -7.02
CA ARG A 445 12.90 4.49 -8.45
C ARG A 445 12.90 3.00 -8.82
N THR A 446 13.76 2.22 -8.17
CA THR A 446 13.89 0.79 -8.41
C THR A 446 12.74 -0.02 -7.79
N ILE A 447 12.27 0.36 -6.60
CA ILE A 447 11.27 -0.41 -5.87
C ILE A 447 9.84 0.03 -6.18
N CYS A 448 9.59 1.34 -6.26
CA CYS A 448 8.28 1.88 -6.59
C CYS A 448 8.06 1.84 -8.12
N GLY A 449 6.83 1.62 -8.56
CA GLY A 449 6.44 1.78 -9.97
C GLY A 449 6.15 3.24 -10.34
N ASP A 450 5.72 3.46 -11.58
CA ASP A 450 5.34 4.77 -12.13
C ASP A 450 3.82 4.94 -12.31
N LEU A 451 3.03 4.10 -11.62
CA LEU A 451 1.56 3.98 -11.70
C LEU A 451 0.98 3.51 -13.03
N THR A 452 1.76 3.35 -14.11
CA THR A 452 1.20 2.96 -15.42
C THR A 452 0.52 1.59 -15.40
N ALA A 453 0.96 0.66 -14.54
CA ALA A 453 0.32 -0.65 -14.35
C ALA A 453 -1.12 -0.56 -13.79
N ALA A 454 -1.51 0.56 -13.19
CA ALA A 454 -2.89 0.76 -12.71
C ALA A 454 -3.90 1.00 -13.86
N PHE A 455 -3.44 1.20 -15.09
CA PHE A 455 -4.25 1.61 -16.22
C PHE A 455 -4.44 0.52 -17.28
N ASP A 456 -5.55 0.61 -18.01
CA ASP A 456 -5.66 0.00 -19.34
C ASP A 456 -5.97 1.10 -20.36
N PHE A 457 -4.91 1.60 -21.01
CA PHE A 457 -5.02 2.64 -22.02
C PHE A 457 -5.68 2.17 -23.33
N ARG A 458 -5.88 0.86 -23.51
CA ARG A 458 -6.42 0.26 -24.74
C ARG A 458 -7.90 -0.09 -24.63
N SER A 459 -8.42 -0.27 -23.42
CA SER A 459 -9.82 -0.60 -23.18
C SER A 459 -10.69 0.64 -22.89
N SER A 460 -12.00 0.45 -22.95
CA SER A 460 -13.05 1.46 -22.77
C SER A 460 -14.20 0.70 -22.21
N ASP A 461 -14.30 0.75 -20.89
CA ASP A 461 -15.50 0.33 -20.22
C ASP A 461 -16.41 1.56 -20.09
N ALA A 462 -17.63 1.45 -20.59
CA ALA A 462 -18.67 2.46 -20.40
C ALA A 462 -19.60 2.11 -19.23
N SER A 463 -19.46 0.92 -18.64
CA SER A 463 -20.26 0.47 -17.51
C SER A 463 -19.78 1.16 -16.22
N PHE A 464 -20.75 1.58 -15.41
CA PHE A 464 -20.48 2.26 -14.14
C PHE A 464 -21.50 1.82 -13.08
N PRO A 465 -21.06 1.30 -11.91
CA PRO A 465 -21.95 1.06 -10.80
C PRO A 465 -22.35 2.41 -10.17
N PRO A 466 -23.61 2.61 -9.76
CA PRO A 466 -24.02 3.88 -9.16
C PRO A 466 -23.20 4.16 -7.89
N LEU A 467 -22.60 5.35 -7.80
CA LEU A 467 -22.02 5.82 -6.54
C LEU A 467 -23.15 6.29 -5.59
N PRO A 468 -22.94 6.27 -4.26
CA PRO A 468 -23.91 6.78 -3.29
C PRO A 468 -24.03 8.31 -3.27
N ASP A 469 -25.25 8.86 -3.19
CA ASP A 469 -25.45 10.30 -2.99
C ASP A 469 -24.83 10.77 -1.66
N THR A 470 -23.97 11.80 -1.74
CA THR A 470 -23.25 12.38 -0.60
C THR A 470 -23.90 13.64 -0.03
N SER A 471 -25.04 14.08 -0.58
CA SER A 471 -25.69 15.36 -0.23
C SER A 471 -26.01 15.51 1.26
N GLN A 472 -26.35 14.41 1.94
CA GLN A 472 -26.69 14.37 3.37
C GLN A 472 -25.55 13.92 4.29
N TYR A 473 -24.38 13.58 3.73
CA TYR A 473 -23.31 12.95 4.50
C TYR A 473 -22.81 13.83 5.65
N ARG A 474 -22.66 15.13 5.40
CA ARG A 474 -22.22 16.09 6.43
C ARG A 474 -23.19 16.15 7.60
N SER A 475 -24.47 16.33 7.34
CA SER A 475 -25.49 16.39 8.39
C SER A 475 -25.59 15.09 9.20
N ILE A 476 -25.44 13.94 8.54
CA ILE A 476 -25.44 12.63 9.23
C ILE A 476 -24.22 12.52 10.15
N ALA A 477 -23.04 12.87 9.65
CA ALA A 477 -21.81 12.83 10.43
C ALA A 477 -21.84 13.82 11.61
N ASP A 478 -22.34 15.04 11.42
CA ASP A 478 -22.47 16.03 12.50
C ASP A 478 -23.39 15.53 13.61
N GLN A 479 -24.53 14.95 13.24
CA GLN A 479 -25.47 14.35 14.18
C GLN A 479 -24.81 13.18 14.92
N GLN A 480 -24.15 12.27 14.20
CA GLN A 480 -23.45 11.12 14.79
C GLN A 480 -22.37 11.59 15.78
N CYS A 481 -21.52 12.52 15.39
CA CYS A 481 -20.43 13.05 16.21
C CYS A 481 -20.90 13.75 17.49
N THR A 482 -22.07 14.40 17.42
CA THR A 482 -22.63 15.13 18.58
C THR A 482 -23.47 14.24 19.50
N SER A 483 -24.14 13.21 18.97
CA SER A 483 -25.18 12.46 19.69
C SER A 483 -24.80 11.03 20.07
N GLN A 484 -23.82 10.40 19.40
CA GLN A 484 -23.40 9.03 19.67
C GLN A 484 -22.21 8.97 20.62
N PRO A 485 -22.04 7.88 21.39
CA PRO A 485 -20.87 7.69 22.25
C PRO A 485 -19.59 7.53 21.42
N ALA A 486 -18.45 7.91 21.99
CA ALA A 486 -17.14 7.64 21.39
C ALA A 486 -16.91 6.13 21.20
N PRO A 487 -16.26 5.71 20.11
CA PRO A 487 -15.86 4.32 19.93
C PRO A 487 -14.88 3.90 21.04
N THR A 488 -15.01 2.66 21.50
CA THR A 488 -14.14 2.07 22.53
C THR A 488 -13.46 0.82 22.02
N VAL A 489 -12.25 0.55 22.52
CA VAL A 489 -11.54 -0.71 22.27
C VAL A 489 -12.31 -1.84 22.95
N PRO A 490 -12.62 -2.94 22.25
CA PRO A 490 -13.29 -4.08 22.87
C PRO A 490 -12.48 -4.66 24.04
N ALA A 491 -13.11 -4.80 25.21
CA ALA A 491 -12.46 -5.35 26.41
C ALA A 491 -12.02 -6.81 26.23
N THR A 492 -12.65 -7.55 25.32
CA THR A 492 -12.26 -8.91 24.94
C THR A 492 -12.04 -8.95 23.43
N PRO A 493 -10.86 -9.35 22.96
CA PRO A 493 -10.59 -9.46 21.53
C PRO A 493 -11.52 -10.47 20.88
N SER A 494 -12.13 -10.08 19.76
CA SER A 494 -12.86 -11.00 18.89
C SER A 494 -11.95 -11.41 17.72
N PRO A 495 -12.17 -12.58 17.10
CA PRO A 495 -11.50 -12.92 15.85
C PRO A 495 -11.69 -11.82 14.80
N VAL A 496 -10.69 -11.61 13.96
CA VAL A 496 -10.79 -10.68 12.83
C VAL A 496 -11.94 -11.12 11.93
N ALA A 497 -12.82 -10.19 11.58
CA ALA A 497 -13.93 -10.47 10.68
C ALA A 497 -13.40 -10.76 9.26
N PRO A 498 -14.02 -11.68 8.51
CA PRO A 498 -13.63 -11.90 7.12
C PRO A 498 -13.97 -10.70 6.25
N GLN A 499 -13.16 -10.46 5.21
CA GLN A 499 -13.47 -9.51 4.16
C GLN A 499 -14.77 -9.89 3.43
N GLU A 500 -15.30 -8.94 2.66
CA GLU A 500 -16.34 -9.23 1.67
C GLU A 500 -15.95 -10.41 0.78
N PRO A 501 -16.85 -11.38 0.54
CA PRO A 501 -16.52 -12.56 -0.24
C PRO A 501 -16.29 -12.24 -1.72
N GLY A 502 -15.45 -13.05 -2.36
CA GLY A 502 -15.23 -13.04 -3.81
C GLY A 502 -13.88 -12.48 -4.23
N VAL A 503 -13.61 -12.61 -5.53
CA VAL A 503 -12.37 -12.13 -6.17
C VAL A 503 -12.61 -10.83 -6.92
N ARG A 504 -11.52 -10.13 -7.21
CA ARG A 504 -11.48 -8.88 -7.96
C ARG A 504 -10.58 -9.01 -9.19
N PRO A 505 -10.91 -8.41 -10.34
CA PRO A 505 -9.98 -8.31 -11.47
C PRO A 505 -8.65 -7.67 -11.03
N ALA A 506 -7.52 -8.23 -11.43
CA ALA A 506 -6.19 -7.76 -11.04
C ALA A 506 -5.39 -7.27 -12.25
N ARG A 507 -4.65 -6.17 -12.08
CA ARG A 507 -3.75 -5.64 -13.11
C ARG A 507 -2.52 -6.53 -13.27
N ALA A 508 -2.00 -6.59 -14.50
CA ALA A 508 -0.74 -7.29 -14.77
C ALA A 508 0.42 -6.58 -14.06
N LEU A 509 1.30 -7.34 -13.40
CA LEU A 509 2.45 -6.75 -12.70
C LEU A 509 3.78 -7.09 -13.40
N PRO A 510 4.81 -6.25 -13.24
CA PRO A 510 6.10 -6.40 -13.95
C PRO A 510 7.10 -7.35 -13.27
N TYR A 511 6.64 -8.20 -12.33
CA TYR A 511 7.49 -9.02 -11.48
C TYR A 511 7.77 -10.41 -12.08
N GLU A 512 9.03 -10.85 -12.01
CA GLU A 512 9.40 -12.25 -12.25
C GLU A 512 10.42 -12.66 -11.19
N LEU A 513 9.92 -13.07 -10.02
CA LEU A 513 10.72 -13.28 -8.81
C LEU A 513 11.06 -14.74 -8.59
N HIS A 514 12.33 -15.02 -8.29
CA HIS A 514 12.82 -16.36 -7.95
C HIS A 514 13.60 -16.30 -6.65
N VAL A 515 13.09 -16.96 -5.62
CA VAL A 515 13.80 -17.13 -4.34
C VAL A 515 13.90 -18.61 -4.05
N ASN A 516 15.13 -19.09 -3.90
CA ASN A 516 15.45 -20.51 -3.66
C ASN A 516 16.52 -20.61 -2.57
N ALA A 517 16.50 -21.68 -1.78
CA ALA A 517 17.50 -21.93 -0.75
C ALA A 517 18.28 -23.20 -1.06
N SER A 518 19.55 -23.23 -0.67
CA SER A 518 20.40 -24.43 -0.75
C SER A 518 21.45 -24.43 0.37
N VAL A 519 21.86 -25.63 0.80
CA VAL A 519 22.89 -25.80 1.83
C VAL A 519 24.28 -25.92 1.20
N TYR A 520 25.24 -25.11 1.65
CA TYR A 520 26.63 -25.13 1.24
C TYR A 520 27.55 -25.49 2.40
N GLY A 521 28.63 -26.21 2.11
CA GLY A 521 29.67 -26.54 3.10
C GLY A 521 29.20 -27.37 4.31
N GLY A 522 27.96 -27.85 4.30
CA GLY A 522 27.33 -28.59 5.41
C GLY A 522 26.87 -27.74 6.59
N ASN A 523 27.10 -26.42 6.58
CA ASN A 523 26.81 -25.54 7.71
C ASN A 523 26.30 -24.15 7.33
N THR A 524 26.11 -23.86 6.04
CA THR A 524 25.62 -22.55 5.57
C THR A 524 24.36 -22.74 4.76
N LEU A 525 23.28 -22.05 5.13
CA LEU A 525 22.10 -21.91 4.26
C LEU A 525 22.27 -20.66 3.42
N ARG A 526 22.31 -20.82 2.10
CA ARG A 526 22.26 -19.70 1.16
C ARG A 526 20.86 -19.56 0.60
N ILE A 527 20.27 -18.39 0.77
CA ILE A 527 19.06 -17.97 0.08
C ILE A 527 19.49 -17.10 -1.12
N GLU A 528 19.20 -17.57 -2.32
CA GLU A 528 19.36 -16.79 -3.55
C GLU A 528 18.07 -16.02 -3.82
N LEU A 529 18.17 -14.70 -3.90
CA LEU A 529 17.09 -13.81 -4.27
C LEU A 529 17.36 -13.25 -5.65
N ALA A 530 16.56 -13.64 -6.64
CA ALA A 530 16.71 -13.23 -8.03
C ALA A 530 15.41 -12.60 -8.55
N ASN A 531 15.58 -11.60 -9.42
CA ASN A 531 14.50 -10.93 -10.11
C ASN A 531 14.85 -10.86 -11.59
N ARG A 532 14.09 -11.57 -12.41
CA ARG A 532 14.23 -11.57 -13.88
C ARG A 532 13.31 -10.55 -14.56
N GLY A 533 12.39 -9.97 -13.80
CA GLY A 533 11.43 -8.98 -14.27
C GLY A 533 12.07 -7.63 -14.52
N ASN A 534 11.23 -6.66 -14.91
CA ASN A 534 11.66 -5.32 -15.29
C ASN A 534 11.49 -4.28 -14.17
N GLN A 535 10.82 -4.63 -13.08
CA GLN A 535 10.68 -3.81 -11.88
C GLN A 535 11.48 -4.41 -10.73
N GLY A 536 12.22 -3.62 -9.97
CA GLY A 536 12.92 -4.10 -8.77
C GLY A 536 11.94 -4.57 -7.69
N ALA A 537 12.42 -5.43 -6.79
CA ALA A 537 11.62 -5.99 -5.71
C ALA A 537 12.35 -5.88 -4.36
N HIS A 538 11.55 -5.68 -3.32
CA HIS A 538 11.98 -5.77 -1.93
C HIS A 538 11.63 -7.16 -1.38
N PHE A 539 12.42 -7.62 -0.41
CA PHE A 539 12.13 -8.84 0.33
C PHE A 539 12.42 -8.67 1.82
N HIS A 540 11.53 -9.19 2.66
CA HIS A 540 11.80 -9.41 4.08
C HIS A 540 12.07 -10.89 4.33
N VAL A 541 13.14 -11.18 5.07
CA VAL A 541 13.49 -12.54 5.50
C VAL A 541 13.32 -12.64 7.02
N TYR A 542 12.49 -13.58 7.45
CA TYR A 542 12.25 -13.91 8.85
C TYR A 542 12.79 -15.29 9.17
N SER A 543 13.06 -15.54 10.44
CA SER A 543 13.38 -16.87 10.96
C SER A 543 12.64 -17.11 12.27
N THR A 544 12.09 -18.31 12.46
CA THR A 544 11.45 -18.70 13.73
C THR A 544 12.44 -19.32 14.72
N ASN A 545 13.65 -19.66 14.28
CA ASN A 545 14.70 -20.23 15.14
C ASN A 545 15.91 -19.29 15.33
N ARG A 546 15.74 -18.00 15.01
CA ARG A 546 16.76 -16.97 15.21
C ARG A 546 16.13 -15.64 15.66
N THR A 547 16.94 -14.81 16.31
CA THR A 547 16.50 -13.52 16.87
C THR A 547 17.23 -12.31 16.27
N ASP A 548 18.20 -12.54 15.38
CA ASP A 548 19.06 -11.52 14.78
C ASP A 548 18.50 -10.92 13.47
N GLY A 549 17.33 -11.39 13.03
CA GLY A 549 16.53 -10.77 11.98
C GLY A 549 15.43 -9.84 12.52
N PRO A 550 14.49 -9.39 11.66
CA PRO A 550 14.36 -9.73 10.24
C PRO A 550 15.35 -8.98 9.34
N TRP A 551 15.70 -9.60 8.20
CA TRP A 551 16.61 -9.00 7.22
C TRP A 551 15.86 -8.43 6.01
N ARG A 552 16.43 -7.40 5.39
CA ARG A 552 15.82 -6.64 4.29
C ARG A 552 16.69 -6.71 3.05
N TYR A 553 16.10 -7.08 1.92
CA TYR A 553 16.83 -7.22 0.68
C TYR A 553 16.19 -6.43 -0.45
N THR A 554 17.03 -5.84 -1.30
CA THR A 554 16.59 -5.15 -2.52
C THR A 554 17.26 -5.76 -3.75
N VAL A 555 16.43 -6.30 -4.64
CA VAL A 555 16.87 -6.91 -5.90
C VAL A 555 16.34 -6.09 -7.06
N GLY A 556 17.22 -5.34 -7.71
CA GLY A 556 16.91 -4.59 -8.92
C GLY A 556 16.48 -5.49 -10.07
N ALA A 557 15.91 -4.89 -11.11
CA ALA A 557 15.51 -5.59 -12.32
C ALA A 557 16.68 -6.37 -12.93
N ARG A 558 16.46 -7.64 -13.29
CA ARG A 558 17.46 -8.53 -13.91
C ARG A 558 18.72 -8.73 -13.06
N ARG A 559 18.59 -8.68 -11.73
CA ARG A 559 19.68 -8.89 -10.77
C ARG A 559 19.40 -10.08 -9.87
N LEU A 560 20.43 -10.50 -9.16
CA LEU A 560 20.35 -11.46 -8.06
C LEU A 560 21.28 -11.03 -6.93
N LEU A 561 21.01 -11.51 -5.72
CA LEU A 561 21.89 -11.45 -4.57
C LEU A 561 21.80 -12.73 -3.75
N HIS A 562 22.82 -13.00 -2.94
CA HIS A 562 22.87 -14.13 -2.02
C HIS A 562 22.82 -13.64 -0.57
N ALA A 563 22.03 -14.32 0.25
CA ALA A 563 21.98 -14.15 1.69
C ALA A 563 22.45 -15.45 2.34
N ASP A 564 23.59 -15.39 3.04
CA ASP A 564 24.21 -16.56 3.66
C ASP A 564 23.98 -16.55 5.17
N PHE A 565 23.47 -17.66 5.69
CA PHE A 565 23.18 -17.84 7.11
C PHE A 565 23.98 -19.01 7.67
N ASP A 566 24.79 -18.73 8.69
CA ASP A 566 25.51 -19.75 9.45
C ASP A 566 24.50 -20.59 10.26
N LEU A 567 24.48 -21.90 10.00
CA LEU A 567 23.63 -22.88 10.65
C LEU A 567 24.25 -23.49 11.91
N THR A 568 25.52 -23.22 12.21
CA THR A 568 26.14 -23.69 13.46
C THR A 568 25.44 -23.09 14.68
N VAL A 569 24.93 -21.86 14.56
CA VAL A 569 24.20 -21.16 15.63
C VAL A 569 22.85 -21.81 15.97
N THR A 570 22.35 -22.70 15.10
CA THR A 570 21.09 -23.43 15.26
C THR A 570 21.30 -24.95 15.25
N ASN A 571 22.53 -25.42 15.47
CA ASN A 571 22.90 -26.84 15.43
C ASN A 571 22.48 -27.55 14.11
N GLY A 572 22.52 -26.83 13.00
CA GLY A 572 22.16 -27.31 11.67
C GLY A 572 20.69 -27.15 11.27
N ALA A 573 19.82 -26.73 12.18
CA ALA A 573 18.40 -26.51 11.88
C ALA A 573 18.17 -25.16 11.20
N TYR A 574 17.27 -25.09 10.21
CA TYR A 574 16.86 -23.84 9.57
C TYR A 574 15.34 -23.77 9.43
N ALA A 575 14.79 -22.57 9.58
CA ALA A 575 13.35 -22.30 9.50
C ALA A 575 13.12 -20.84 9.08
N PHE A 576 13.28 -20.56 7.79
CA PHE A 576 13.21 -19.21 7.22
C PHE A 576 11.96 -19.00 6.37
N SER A 577 11.42 -17.79 6.43
CA SER A 577 10.34 -17.33 5.54
C SER A 577 10.78 -16.07 4.80
N VAL A 578 10.51 -15.99 3.51
CA VAL A 578 10.81 -14.83 2.66
C VAL A 578 9.51 -14.28 2.11
N TYR A 579 9.26 -13.00 2.31
CA TYR A 579 8.08 -12.27 1.84
C TYR A 579 8.50 -11.25 0.78
N GLY A 580 7.74 -11.16 -0.31
CA GLY A 580 7.90 -10.18 -1.38
C GLY A 580 6.55 -9.59 -1.81
N PRO A 581 6.53 -8.78 -2.89
CA PRO A 581 5.29 -8.16 -3.38
C PRO A 581 4.30 -9.18 -3.96
N ASN A 582 3.03 -8.77 -4.06
CA ASN A 582 1.92 -9.55 -4.65
C ASN A 582 1.78 -10.99 -4.09
N GLY A 583 1.79 -11.15 -2.76
CA GLY A 583 1.61 -12.45 -2.11
C GLY A 583 2.77 -13.44 -2.31
N PHE A 584 3.92 -12.98 -2.80
CA PHE A 584 5.09 -13.83 -2.98
C PHE A 584 5.65 -14.29 -1.62
N VAL A 585 5.65 -15.61 -1.39
CA VAL A 585 6.20 -16.22 -0.18
C VAL A 585 7.05 -17.43 -0.50
N ARG A 586 8.16 -17.58 0.22
CA ARG A 586 8.93 -18.83 0.33
C ARG A 586 9.09 -19.22 1.78
N VAL A 587 8.95 -20.50 2.08
CA VAL A 587 9.29 -21.05 3.40
C VAL A 587 10.28 -22.20 3.23
N PHE A 588 11.38 -22.14 3.97
CA PHE A 588 12.45 -23.11 3.92
C PHE A 588 12.68 -23.65 5.33
N SER A 589 12.44 -24.95 5.54
CA SER A 589 12.77 -25.59 6.79
C SER A 589 13.50 -26.91 6.60
N GLY A 590 14.36 -27.25 7.57
CA GLY A 590 15.03 -28.52 7.61
C GLY A 590 16.20 -28.58 8.58
N ASN A 591 16.95 -29.69 8.53
CA ASN A 591 18.09 -29.91 9.43
C ASN A 591 19.22 -30.68 8.73
N VAL A 592 20.41 -30.08 8.63
CA VAL A 592 21.58 -30.68 7.99
C VAL A 592 22.25 -31.76 8.86
N SER A 593 22.02 -31.75 10.18
CA SER A 593 22.59 -32.67 11.16
C SER A 593 21.87 -34.02 11.23
N ALA A 594 20.65 -34.13 10.68
CA ALA A 594 19.80 -35.31 10.79
C ALA A 594 20.20 -36.51 9.89
N GLY A 595 21.31 -36.41 9.14
CA GLY A 595 21.76 -37.41 8.17
C GLY A 595 22.99 -38.24 8.56
N THR A 596 23.43 -38.23 9.81
CA THR A 596 24.72 -38.82 10.23
C THR A 596 24.66 -40.33 10.56
N ALA A 597 24.25 -41.16 9.60
CA ALA A 597 24.58 -42.58 9.64
C ALA A 597 26.01 -42.78 9.07
N PRO A 598 26.99 -43.26 9.85
CA PRO A 598 28.43 -43.20 9.49
C PRO A 598 28.86 -43.98 8.24
N HIS A 599 27.96 -44.71 7.57
CA HIS A 599 28.27 -45.59 6.44
C HIS A 599 27.38 -45.42 5.19
N ARG A 600 26.48 -44.42 5.13
CA ARG A 600 25.71 -44.11 3.91
C ARG A 600 25.71 -42.62 3.63
N LYS A 601 25.97 -42.21 2.38
CA LYS A 601 25.74 -40.83 1.93
C LYS A 601 24.23 -40.54 2.07
N PRO A 602 23.79 -39.64 2.96
CA PRO A 602 22.36 -39.37 3.15
C PRO A 602 21.75 -38.78 1.88
N ALA A 603 20.41 -38.78 1.80
CA ALA A 603 19.70 -38.02 0.76
C ALA A 603 19.91 -36.52 1.01
N GLN A 604 20.01 -35.74 -0.06
CA GLN A 604 20.16 -34.29 -0.02
C GLN A 604 19.20 -33.67 -1.03
N PRO A 605 17.88 -33.67 -0.73
CA PRO A 605 16.90 -33.07 -1.61
C PRO A 605 17.11 -31.56 -1.70
N GLU A 606 16.94 -31.01 -2.89
CA GLU A 606 16.80 -29.59 -3.14
C GLU A 606 15.67 -29.37 -4.16
N VAL A 607 14.97 -28.24 -4.02
CA VAL A 607 13.88 -27.87 -4.92
C VAL A 607 14.07 -26.42 -5.36
N LYS A 608 14.08 -26.20 -6.67
CA LYS A 608 14.07 -24.85 -7.27
C LYS A 608 12.76 -24.61 -8.00
N ALA A 609 12.11 -23.50 -7.69
CA ALA A 609 10.92 -23.05 -8.39
C ALA A 609 11.30 -22.11 -9.55
N GLY A 610 10.61 -22.27 -10.69
CA GLY A 610 10.65 -21.29 -11.77
C GLY A 610 9.36 -21.26 -12.56
N TYR A 611 9.30 -20.36 -13.55
CA TYR A 611 8.07 -20.02 -14.25
C TYR A 611 8.15 -20.36 -15.73
N ASP A 612 7.08 -20.93 -16.26
CA ASP A 612 6.76 -20.88 -17.66
C ASP A 612 5.88 -19.65 -17.88
N VAL A 613 6.52 -18.50 -18.06
CA VAL A 613 5.86 -17.19 -18.20
C VAL A 613 4.90 -17.18 -19.40
N ALA A 614 5.26 -17.86 -20.49
CA ALA A 614 4.46 -17.87 -21.72
C ALA A 614 3.09 -18.53 -21.50
N ASN A 615 3.04 -19.60 -20.69
CA ASN A 615 1.80 -20.33 -20.41
C ASN A 615 1.22 -20.03 -19.01
N GLY A 616 1.92 -19.26 -18.19
CA GLY A 616 1.50 -18.91 -16.82
C GLY A 616 1.53 -20.11 -15.86
N ASN A 617 2.54 -20.98 -15.96
CA ASN A 617 2.67 -22.18 -15.12
C ASN A 617 3.91 -22.12 -14.22
N LEU A 618 3.87 -22.89 -13.14
CA LEU A 618 5.02 -23.12 -12.25
C LEU A 618 5.71 -24.43 -12.65
N TYR A 619 7.05 -24.46 -12.57
CA TYR A 619 7.81 -25.70 -12.57
C TYR A 619 8.64 -25.82 -11.30
N LEU A 620 8.71 -27.04 -10.78
CA LEU A 620 9.52 -27.41 -9.64
C LEU A 620 10.61 -28.35 -10.13
N LYS A 621 11.86 -27.90 -10.05
CA LYS A 621 13.03 -28.72 -10.35
C LYS A 621 13.51 -29.35 -9.05
N LEU A 622 13.29 -30.66 -8.92
CA LEU A 622 13.69 -31.47 -7.78
C LEU A 622 15.01 -32.18 -8.09
N HIS A 623 15.94 -32.18 -7.14
CA HIS A 623 17.21 -32.87 -7.27
C HIS A 623 17.59 -33.50 -5.94
N ASN A 624 18.10 -34.73 -5.97
CA ASN A 624 18.74 -35.34 -4.82
C ASN A 624 20.26 -35.37 -5.02
N HIS A 625 20.97 -34.43 -4.41
CA HIS A 625 22.44 -34.37 -4.46
C HIS A 625 23.13 -35.48 -3.63
N GLY A 626 22.35 -36.24 -2.86
CA GLY A 626 22.81 -37.27 -1.95
C GLY A 626 23.04 -38.64 -2.61
N GLY A 627 23.31 -39.65 -1.78
CA GLY A 627 23.51 -41.03 -2.26
C GLY A 627 22.35 -41.99 -1.94
N ALA A 628 21.54 -41.69 -0.91
CA ALA A 628 20.36 -42.47 -0.56
C ALA A 628 19.14 -42.01 -1.38
N HIS A 629 18.17 -42.90 -1.61
CA HIS A 629 16.90 -42.51 -2.23
C HIS A 629 16.03 -41.71 -1.24
N ILE A 630 15.13 -40.88 -1.77
CA ILE A 630 14.16 -40.11 -1.00
C ILE A 630 12.83 -40.04 -1.74
N THR A 631 11.72 -40.04 -1.00
CA THR A 631 10.39 -39.79 -1.56
C THR A 631 9.91 -38.43 -1.08
N LEU A 632 9.66 -37.54 -2.04
CA LEU A 632 9.12 -36.20 -1.79
C LEU A 632 7.63 -36.18 -2.09
N THR A 633 6.86 -35.57 -1.20
CA THR A 633 5.43 -35.29 -1.39
C THR A 633 5.27 -33.83 -1.79
N LEU A 634 4.60 -33.60 -2.92
CA LEU A 634 4.21 -32.29 -3.42
C LEU A 634 2.73 -32.08 -3.12
N THR A 635 2.40 -31.08 -2.32
CA THR A 635 1.04 -30.80 -1.83
C THR A 635 0.59 -29.42 -2.28
N ASP A 636 -0.57 -29.34 -2.92
CA ASP A 636 -1.30 -28.08 -3.06
C ASP A 636 -1.91 -27.69 -1.71
N ASN A 637 -1.54 -26.53 -1.20
CA ASN A 637 -2.04 -26.05 0.08
C ASN A 637 -3.37 -25.28 -0.06
N ALA A 638 -3.85 -25.00 -1.28
CA ALA A 638 -4.88 -23.98 -1.49
C ALA A 638 -5.86 -24.23 -2.64
N TYR A 639 -5.40 -24.72 -3.79
CA TYR A 639 -6.15 -24.67 -5.05
C TYR A 639 -6.68 -26.03 -5.52
N GLY A 640 -6.54 -27.05 -4.68
CA GLY A 640 -7.20 -28.34 -4.84
C GLY A 640 -6.54 -29.32 -5.81
N ALA A 641 -5.33 -29.05 -6.30
CA ALA A 641 -4.59 -30.04 -7.07
C ALA A 641 -4.19 -31.25 -6.19
N PRO A 642 -4.31 -32.49 -6.70
CA PRO A 642 -4.01 -33.69 -5.92
C PRO A 642 -2.52 -33.76 -5.56
N ALA A 643 -2.25 -34.24 -4.34
CA ALA A 643 -0.88 -34.46 -3.88
C ALA A 643 -0.16 -35.49 -4.78
N ARG A 644 1.12 -35.26 -5.03
CA ARG A 644 1.97 -36.13 -5.85
C ARG A 644 3.14 -36.65 -5.02
N GLN A 645 3.56 -37.88 -5.27
CA GLN A 645 4.78 -38.44 -4.70
C GLN A 645 5.83 -38.65 -5.79
N VAL A 646 7.05 -38.24 -5.51
CA VAL A 646 8.20 -38.38 -6.40
C VAL A 646 9.33 -39.03 -5.64
N THR A 647 9.73 -40.23 -6.05
CA THR A 647 10.94 -40.89 -5.54
C THR A 647 12.14 -40.52 -6.40
N LEU A 648 13.23 -40.10 -5.76
CA LEU A 648 14.51 -39.75 -6.38
C LEU A 648 15.61 -40.62 -5.78
N HIS A 649 16.35 -41.34 -6.62
CA HIS A 649 17.61 -41.96 -6.24
C HIS A 649 18.72 -40.91 -6.09
N GLY A 650 19.89 -41.31 -5.58
CA GLY A 650 21.02 -40.40 -5.43
C GLY A 650 21.52 -39.91 -6.80
N GLY A 651 21.60 -38.59 -6.98
CA GLY A 651 21.94 -37.93 -8.25
C GLY A 651 20.76 -37.70 -9.19
N ASP A 652 19.55 -38.18 -8.87
CA ASP A 652 18.39 -38.01 -9.74
C ASP A 652 17.89 -36.56 -9.76
N GLU A 653 17.59 -36.09 -10.97
CA GLU A 653 16.93 -34.82 -11.24
C GLU A 653 15.56 -35.07 -11.90
N ARG A 654 14.54 -34.34 -11.47
CA ARG A 654 13.20 -34.39 -12.06
C ARG A 654 12.56 -33.01 -12.10
N VAL A 655 11.80 -32.72 -13.15
CA VAL A 655 11.03 -31.49 -13.27
C VAL A 655 9.54 -31.84 -13.22
N GLU A 656 8.82 -31.21 -12.28
CA GLU A 656 7.38 -31.32 -12.13
C GLU A 656 6.72 -30.02 -12.58
N GLN A 657 5.83 -30.09 -13.55
CA GLN A 657 5.00 -28.96 -13.98
C GLN A 657 3.73 -28.87 -13.13
N TRP A 658 3.37 -27.64 -12.77
CA TRP A 658 2.15 -27.31 -12.03
C TRP A 658 1.31 -26.34 -12.84
N ALA A 659 0.15 -26.83 -13.32
CA ALA A 659 -0.78 -26.02 -14.10
C ALA A 659 -1.56 -25.07 -13.18
N LEU A 660 -1.64 -23.79 -13.54
CA LEU A 660 -2.22 -22.74 -12.67
C LEU A 660 -3.45 -22.05 -13.26
N VAL A 661 -3.96 -22.52 -14.40
CA VAL A 661 -5.09 -21.88 -15.08
C VAL A 661 -6.36 -21.86 -14.23
N SER A 662 -6.63 -22.91 -13.45
CA SER A 662 -7.81 -23.02 -12.58
C SER A 662 -7.75 -22.10 -11.36
N SER A 663 -6.55 -21.64 -10.99
CA SER A 663 -6.29 -20.75 -9.86
C SER A 663 -5.91 -19.34 -10.30
N HIS A 664 -6.18 -18.95 -11.55
CA HIS A 664 -5.83 -17.63 -12.08
C HIS A 664 -4.33 -17.30 -11.94
N GLN A 665 -3.46 -18.28 -12.17
CA GLN A 665 -1.99 -18.20 -12.04
C GLN A 665 -1.47 -18.11 -10.60
N TRP A 666 -2.32 -18.25 -9.59
CA TRP A 666 -1.89 -18.39 -8.20
C TRP A 666 -1.41 -19.81 -7.89
N TYR A 667 -0.39 -19.92 -7.03
CA TYR A 667 0.16 -21.20 -6.58
C TYR A 667 0.51 -21.15 -5.09
N ASP A 668 0.39 -22.30 -4.42
CA ASP A 668 0.84 -22.52 -3.05
C ASP A 668 1.16 -24.00 -2.87
N VAL A 669 2.42 -24.37 -3.10
CA VAL A 669 2.86 -25.77 -3.15
C VAL A 669 3.93 -26.01 -2.11
N THR A 670 3.73 -27.03 -1.27
CA THR A 670 4.75 -27.54 -0.35
C THR A 670 5.38 -28.80 -0.92
N VAL A 671 6.71 -28.87 -0.95
CA VAL A 671 7.48 -30.08 -1.23
C VAL A 671 8.22 -30.50 0.03
N SER A 672 7.95 -31.69 0.55
CA SER A 672 8.60 -32.21 1.77
C SER A 672 8.87 -33.71 1.70
N ASP A 673 9.73 -34.20 2.58
CA ASP A 673 10.01 -35.62 2.79
C ASP A 673 9.04 -36.29 3.80
N GLY A 674 7.87 -35.67 4.03
CA GLY A 674 6.80 -36.17 4.90
C GLY A 674 6.68 -35.45 6.24
N ALA A 675 5.66 -35.80 7.04
CA ALA A 675 5.34 -35.12 8.29
C ALA A 675 6.43 -35.26 9.39
N ASN A 676 7.16 -36.39 9.37
CA ASN A 676 8.30 -36.65 10.26
C ASN A 676 9.64 -36.40 9.55
N GLY A 677 9.60 -35.74 8.40
CA GLY A 677 10.74 -35.47 7.55
C GLY A 677 11.62 -34.33 8.06
N THR A 678 12.77 -34.18 7.42
CA THR A 678 13.81 -33.20 7.79
C THR A 678 13.98 -32.11 6.74
N PHE A 679 13.15 -32.09 5.71
CA PHE A 679 13.23 -31.16 4.59
C PHE A 679 11.83 -30.68 4.17
N SER A 680 11.67 -29.36 4.07
CA SER A 680 10.49 -28.74 3.48
C SER A 680 10.83 -27.47 2.71
N ARG A 681 10.13 -27.28 1.59
CA ARG A 681 10.14 -26.07 0.76
C ARG A 681 8.69 -25.72 0.42
N ARG A 682 8.20 -24.56 0.84
CA ARG A 682 6.90 -24.01 0.41
C ARG A 682 7.12 -22.87 -0.57
N PHE A 683 6.39 -22.90 -1.67
CA PHE A 683 6.41 -21.89 -2.71
C PHE A 683 4.98 -21.36 -2.88
N ALA A 684 4.76 -20.08 -2.58
CA ALA A 684 3.48 -19.43 -2.82
C ALA A 684 3.64 -18.09 -3.54
N GLY A 685 2.61 -17.70 -4.31
CA GLY A 685 2.55 -16.43 -5.03
C GLY A 685 1.75 -16.53 -6.32
N HIS A 686 2.03 -15.60 -7.23
CA HIS A 686 1.38 -15.50 -8.54
C HIS A 686 2.42 -15.56 -9.67
N VAL A 687 2.08 -16.21 -10.78
CA VAL A 687 2.91 -16.18 -12.00
C VAL A 687 2.43 -15.07 -12.92
N GLU A 688 3.17 -13.97 -12.94
CA GLU A 688 2.92 -12.85 -13.84
C GLU A 688 3.27 -13.22 -15.29
N ASN A 689 2.33 -13.01 -16.21
CA ASN A 689 2.47 -13.32 -17.64
C ASN A 689 2.19 -12.10 -18.54
N GLY A 690 2.15 -10.90 -17.95
CA GLY A 690 1.87 -9.63 -18.65
C GLY A 690 0.41 -9.43 -19.04
N ARG A 691 -0.53 -10.26 -18.53
CA ARG A 691 -1.97 -10.12 -18.77
C ARG A 691 -2.72 -9.87 -17.46
N PRO A 692 -3.84 -9.12 -17.48
CA PRO A 692 -4.72 -9.03 -16.33
C PRO A 692 -5.19 -10.40 -15.86
N SER A 693 -5.42 -10.54 -14.55
CA SER A 693 -5.86 -11.78 -13.90
C SER A 693 -6.91 -11.46 -12.82
N TYR A 694 -6.93 -12.20 -11.72
CA TYR A 694 -7.78 -12.00 -10.56
C TYR A 694 -6.97 -12.06 -9.27
N SER A 695 -7.47 -11.40 -8.22
CA SER A 695 -6.96 -11.53 -6.84
C SER A 695 -6.99 -12.99 -6.38
N ASP A 696 -6.18 -13.33 -5.37
CA ASP A 696 -6.05 -14.71 -4.86
C ASP A 696 -7.42 -15.31 -4.48
N PRO A 697 -7.88 -16.37 -5.17
CA PRO A 697 -9.18 -16.97 -4.92
C PRO A 697 -9.25 -17.74 -3.59
N ALA A 698 -8.12 -18.03 -2.97
CA ALA A 698 -8.03 -18.75 -1.71
C ALA A 698 -7.87 -17.81 -0.50
N ALA A 699 -7.87 -16.49 -0.70
CA ALA A 699 -7.91 -15.46 0.35
C ALA A 699 -9.36 -15.22 0.83
N VAL A 700 -9.94 -16.20 1.52
CA VAL A 700 -11.36 -16.21 1.90
C VAL A 700 -11.65 -15.93 3.39
N GLN A 701 -10.62 -15.99 4.24
CA GLN A 701 -10.75 -15.75 5.67
C GLN A 701 -9.42 -15.29 6.29
N PRO A 702 -9.44 -14.54 7.40
CA PRO A 702 -8.23 -14.12 8.10
C PRO A 702 -7.47 -15.29 8.71
N VAL A 703 -6.14 -15.22 8.70
CA VAL A 703 -5.31 -16.19 9.42
C VAL A 703 -5.45 -15.99 10.94
N SER A 704 -5.92 -17.02 11.64
CA SER A 704 -6.00 -17.07 13.10
C SER A 704 -4.73 -17.64 13.72
N ALA A 705 -4.52 -17.39 15.02
CA ALA A 705 -3.56 -18.16 15.80
C ALA A 705 -4.02 -19.63 15.84
N SER A 706 -3.11 -20.55 15.49
CA SER A 706 -3.29 -22.00 15.55
C SER A 706 -3.12 -22.55 16.96
#